data_AF-A0A7V7N1D3-F1
#
_entry.id   AF-A0A7V7N1D3-F1
#
_cell.length_a   1.000
_cell.length_b   1.000
_cell.length_c   1.000
_cell.angle_alpha   90.00
_cell.angle_beta   90.00
_cell.angle_gamma   90.00
#
_symmetry.space_group_name_H-M   'P 1'
#
loop_
_entity.id
_entity.type
_entity.pdbx_description
1 polymer ?
#
loop_
_entity_poly.entity_id
_entity_poly.type
_entity_poly.pdbx_seq_one_letter_code
_entity_poly.pdbx_strand_id
1 'polypeptide(L)'
;MLLTLFFAFIAYQNLITQQINSNLNHTAQSVAEQVHNKLKTVNQTAADIVKHNPNNSDIDDLIKQQVPQALRVLRVTEPINEIIPETEFPAINYATLDMLKQTSEQQQEQLPEIHLYGQKNQYLNYVLIQQPEQAYVVISYPVEQLVNYGAIHVNKGEVKLVQKSGRWSTVILKRWGTQAASESAIENEIHIAGSNFYVMYSTPQVAAGLFKLSLLGSIIATFAGIVLTVALYFKRRQRILEMNSKKEQQVKKKNNHYVPRVSATDSKDSIDQAGEQKQMTHKKRPDPSIFKAYDIRGIVDETLTRDAVFQIGQAIGSENINRGQKTLVVARDGRLSGPDLLDALIKGVISSGCDVINIGAVPTGVLYFATHHLETGSGVMLTGSHNPPNYNGLKIMLDGETLAGKLITNLYDMIISGDLLTGAGNVQELDISDDYVDYISSEIQLEHEPKVVVDSGNGIAGPIAIDVLEEIGCQVIPLHCEVDGEFPNHHPDPSVPENLQDLKATLKSVDADIGIAFDGDGDRLGVVTKEGEIIYPDRLLMLFAKDVLSRQPGSSIIFDVKCTAHLPKAIVKYGGLPIMWKTGHSFMKAKLKETGAALAGEMSGHFFFNERWFGFDDGIYAAARLLEILDQETDSPQQVFDTLPKGVSTPELKVEMNEGEHYMFMKEFEKRVQFEDAKITTIDGIRADFEDGWGLVRCSNTTPCLVIRFDADDETALHRIQEQFRTQLKKVSADLELPF
;
A
#
# COMPACT_ATOMS: atom_id res chain seq x y z
N MET A 1 32.87 -17.86 -12.49
CA MET A 1 33.16 -18.10 -11.06
C MET A 1 31.91 -17.93 -10.20
N LEU A 2 31.26 -16.75 -10.21
CA LEU A 2 29.98 -16.54 -9.52
C LEU A 2 28.89 -17.53 -9.97
N LEU A 3 28.75 -17.81 -11.27
CA LEU A 3 27.77 -18.80 -11.77
C LEU A 3 28.04 -20.23 -11.24
N THR A 4 29.30 -20.61 -11.10
CA THR A 4 29.72 -21.93 -10.60
C THR A 4 29.44 -22.07 -9.11
N LEU A 5 29.79 -21.03 -8.33
CA LEU A 5 29.47 -20.96 -6.91
C LEU A 5 27.94 -20.90 -6.69
N PHE A 6 27.22 -20.22 -7.59
CA PHE A 6 25.76 -20.15 -7.60
C PHE A 6 25.12 -21.53 -7.80
N PHE A 7 25.55 -22.32 -8.78
CA PHE A 7 24.96 -23.66 -8.96
C PHE A 7 25.40 -24.68 -7.89
N ALA A 8 26.61 -24.58 -7.35
CA ALA A 8 27.02 -25.37 -6.18
C ALA A 8 26.20 -25.02 -4.93
N PHE A 9 25.93 -23.73 -4.73
CA PHE A 9 25.03 -23.23 -3.71
C PHE A 9 23.60 -23.77 -3.93
N ILE A 10 23.07 -23.72 -5.15
CA ILE A 10 21.74 -24.30 -5.48
C ILE A 10 21.67 -25.78 -5.12
N ALA A 11 22.69 -26.58 -5.48
CA ALA A 11 22.70 -28.01 -5.18
C ALA A 11 22.71 -28.28 -3.66
N TYR A 12 23.49 -27.52 -2.90
CA TYR A 12 23.52 -27.59 -1.44
C TYR A 12 22.17 -27.20 -0.82
N GLN A 13 21.56 -26.12 -1.30
CA GLN A 13 20.25 -25.68 -0.82
C GLN A 13 19.15 -26.69 -1.12
N ASN A 14 19.15 -27.30 -2.31
CA ASN A 14 18.19 -28.34 -2.66
C ASN A 14 18.25 -29.55 -1.72
N LEU A 15 19.45 -29.97 -1.30
CA LEU A 15 19.63 -31.07 -0.35
C LEU A 15 19.03 -30.72 1.04
N ILE A 16 19.30 -29.51 1.52
CA ILE A 16 18.75 -29.02 2.80
C ILE A 16 17.22 -28.95 2.73
N THR A 17 16.66 -28.40 1.65
CA THR A 17 15.21 -28.30 1.48
C THR A 17 14.54 -29.66 1.46
N GLN A 18 15.11 -30.67 0.80
CA GLN A 18 14.58 -32.04 0.82
C GLN A 18 14.55 -32.63 2.24
N GLN A 19 15.61 -32.42 3.02
CA GLN A 19 15.66 -32.91 4.39
C GLN A 19 14.63 -32.23 5.30
N ILE A 20 14.45 -30.91 5.16
CA ILE A 20 13.42 -30.15 5.91
C ILE A 20 12.03 -30.64 5.52
N ASN A 21 11.76 -30.84 4.22
CA ASN A 21 10.46 -31.30 3.73
C ASN A 21 10.09 -32.67 4.31
N SER A 22 11.05 -33.60 4.36
CA SER A 22 10.84 -34.93 4.94
C SER A 22 10.45 -34.86 6.42
N ASN A 23 11.16 -34.03 7.20
CA ASN A 23 10.86 -33.84 8.62
C ASN A 23 9.48 -33.22 8.85
N LEU A 24 9.13 -32.18 8.08
CA LEU A 24 7.81 -31.54 8.14
C LEU A 24 6.69 -32.51 7.78
N ASN A 25 6.88 -33.35 6.77
CA ASN A 25 5.90 -34.38 6.40
C ASN A 25 5.65 -35.37 7.55
N HIS A 26 6.72 -35.84 8.20
CA HIS A 26 6.58 -36.73 9.37
C HIS A 26 5.84 -36.05 10.52
N THR A 27 6.15 -34.79 10.82
CA THR A 27 5.41 -34.02 11.84
C THR A 27 3.94 -33.85 11.44
N ALA A 28 3.67 -33.48 10.19
CA ALA A 28 2.31 -33.28 9.70
C ALA A 28 1.47 -34.57 9.75
N GLN A 29 2.05 -35.72 9.39
CA GLN A 29 1.42 -37.04 9.52
C GLN A 29 1.08 -37.35 10.98
N SER A 30 2.01 -37.10 11.91
CA SER A 30 1.76 -37.31 13.34
C SER A 30 0.63 -36.43 13.87
N VAL A 31 0.56 -35.16 13.46
CA VAL A 31 -0.56 -34.26 13.80
C VAL A 31 -1.87 -34.79 13.23
N ALA A 32 -1.89 -35.18 11.95
CA ALA A 32 -3.08 -35.68 11.29
C ALA A 32 -3.63 -36.93 11.98
N GLU A 33 -2.75 -37.86 12.37
CA GLU A 33 -3.11 -39.08 13.09
C GLU A 33 -3.65 -38.79 14.50
N GLN A 34 -3.03 -37.86 15.24
CA GLN A 34 -3.53 -37.44 16.56
C GLN A 34 -4.93 -36.84 16.48
N VAL A 35 -5.16 -35.92 15.53
CA VAL A 35 -6.48 -35.30 15.31
C VAL A 35 -7.48 -36.37 14.89
N HIS A 36 -7.16 -37.20 13.90
CA HIS A 36 -8.05 -38.26 13.41
C HIS A 36 -8.49 -39.18 14.56
N ASN A 37 -7.54 -39.67 15.35
CA ASN A 37 -7.82 -40.55 16.47
C ASN A 37 -8.70 -39.85 17.52
N LYS A 38 -8.44 -38.57 17.83
CA LYS A 38 -9.25 -37.84 18.81
C LYS A 38 -10.68 -37.63 18.33
N LEU A 39 -10.87 -37.14 17.11
CA LEU A 39 -12.20 -36.93 16.52
C LEU A 39 -12.99 -38.24 16.48
N LYS A 40 -12.33 -39.31 16.03
CA LYS A 40 -12.93 -40.64 15.95
C LYS A 40 -13.36 -41.13 17.33
N THR A 41 -12.49 -41.04 18.35
CA THR A 41 -12.84 -41.46 19.71
C THR A 41 -14.02 -40.67 20.27
N VAL A 42 -13.99 -39.33 20.18
CA VAL A 42 -15.09 -38.49 20.70
C VAL A 42 -16.42 -38.83 20.02
N ASN A 43 -16.41 -38.89 18.68
CA ASN A 43 -17.61 -39.17 17.91
C ASN A 43 -18.15 -40.58 18.17
N GLN A 44 -17.28 -41.60 18.18
CA GLN A 44 -17.69 -42.99 18.43
C GLN A 44 -18.23 -43.19 19.83
N THR A 45 -17.54 -42.68 20.85
CA THR A 45 -17.99 -42.79 22.25
C THR A 45 -19.38 -42.16 22.42
N ALA A 46 -19.60 -40.97 21.86
CA ALA A 46 -20.89 -40.31 21.94
C ALA A 46 -21.99 -41.02 21.13
N ALA A 47 -21.70 -41.41 19.89
CA ALA A 47 -22.65 -42.13 19.04
C ALA A 47 -23.06 -43.48 19.64
N ASP A 48 -22.12 -44.21 20.25
CA ASP A 48 -22.43 -45.46 20.95
C ASP A 48 -23.35 -45.22 22.16
N ILE A 49 -23.15 -44.14 22.92
CA ILE A 49 -24.03 -43.80 24.06
C ILE A 49 -25.43 -43.44 23.55
N VAL A 50 -25.55 -42.62 22.50
CA VAL A 50 -26.82 -42.27 21.86
C VAL A 50 -27.57 -43.50 21.36
N LYS A 51 -26.87 -44.39 20.67
CA LYS A 51 -27.44 -45.62 20.13
C LYS A 51 -27.99 -46.56 21.20
N HIS A 52 -27.32 -46.68 22.35
CA HIS A 52 -27.78 -47.55 23.45
C HIS A 52 -28.80 -46.89 24.39
N ASN A 53 -29.04 -45.59 24.25
CA ASN A 53 -29.96 -44.81 25.09
C ASN A 53 -30.98 -44.01 24.23
N PRO A 54 -31.80 -44.69 23.40
CA PRO A 54 -32.61 -44.05 22.37
C PRO A 54 -33.71 -43.10 22.88
N ASN A 55 -34.16 -43.25 24.13
CA ASN A 55 -35.23 -42.44 24.74
C ASN A 55 -34.82 -41.88 26.12
N ASN A 56 -33.51 -41.79 26.39
CA ASN A 56 -33.04 -41.26 27.68
C ASN A 56 -32.94 -39.73 27.60
N SER A 57 -33.66 -39.03 28.47
CA SER A 57 -33.60 -37.57 28.57
C SER A 57 -32.28 -37.06 29.12
N ASP A 58 -31.61 -37.86 29.96
CA ASP A 58 -30.42 -37.48 30.73
C ASP A 58 -29.13 -37.93 30.01
N ILE A 59 -29.19 -37.96 28.68
CA ILE A 59 -28.10 -38.46 27.83
C ILE A 59 -26.88 -37.53 27.83
N ASP A 60 -27.11 -36.24 28.04
CA ASP A 60 -26.08 -35.21 28.17
C ASP A 60 -25.12 -35.51 29.32
N ASP A 61 -25.65 -35.92 30.48
CA ASP A 61 -24.85 -36.33 31.64
C ASP A 61 -24.03 -37.60 31.35
N LEU A 62 -24.62 -38.59 30.68
CA LEU A 62 -23.93 -39.84 30.33
C LEU A 62 -22.75 -39.59 29.38
N ILE A 63 -22.95 -38.74 28.37
CA ILE A 63 -21.89 -38.36 27.43
C ILE A 63 -20.84 -37.52 28.15
N LYS A 64 -21.23 -36.58 29.02
CA LYS A 64 -20.28 -35.76 29.79
C LYS A 64 -19.39 -36.61 30.71
N GLN A 65 -19.90 -37.71 31.27
CA GLN A 65 -19.10 -38.64 32.08
C GLN A 65 -18.03 -39.38 31.26
N GLN A 66 -18.36 -39.80 30.03
CA GLN A 66 -17.44 -40.56 29.16
C GLN A 66 -16.54 -39.64 28.30
N VAL A 67 -16.98 -38.40 28.08
CA VAL A 67 -16.26 -37.34 27.36
C VAL A 67 -16.08 -36.13 28.30
N PRO A 68 -15.31 -36.25 29.39
CA PRO A 68 -15.20 -35.21 30.42
C PRO A 68 -14.60 -33.90 29.90
N GLN A 69 -13.87 -33.96 28.79
CA GLN A 69 -13.29 -32.79 28.13
C GLN A 69 -14.28 -32.03 27.25
N ALA A 70 -15.48 -32.55 26.98
CA ALA A 70 -16.52 -31.77 26.31
C ALA A 70 -16.79 -30.52 27.15
N LEU A 71 -16.90 -29.35 26.54
CA LEU A 71 -17.26 -28.11 27.22
C LEU A 71 -18.73 -28.16 27.67
N ARG A 72 -19.61 -28.64 26.79
CA ARG A 72 -21.05 -28.76 27.04
C ARG A 72 -21.64 -29.87 26.15
N VAL A 73 -22.64 -30.56 26.68
CA VAL A 73 -23.46 -31.52 25.94
C VAL A 73 -24.89 -31.09 26.13
N LEU A 74 -25.67 -31.02 25.05
CA LEU A 74 -27.06 -30.57 25.08
C LEU A 74 -27.92 -31.53 24.29
N ARG A 75 -29.04 -31.90 24.89
CA ARG A 75 -30.11 -32.61 24.19
C ARG A 75 -31.18 -31.61 23.81
N VAL A 76 -31.54 -31.56 22.53
CA VAL A 76 -32.62 -30.71 22.01
C VAL A 76 -33.65 -31.57 21.29
N THR A 77 -34.92 -31.18 21.35
CA THR A 77 -36.03 -31.88 20.68
C THR A 77 -36.67 -30.97 19.63
N GLU A 78 -37.39 -31.54 18.67
CA GLU A 78 -38.18 -30.75 17.73
C GLU A 78 -39.31 -29.95 18.40
N PRO A 79 -39.72 -28.81 17.79
CA PRO A 79 -39.21 -28.24 16.53
C PRO A 79 -37.95 -27.39 16.73
N ILE A 80 -36.90 -27.65 15.93
CA ILE A 80 -35.62 -26.92 16.01
C ILE A 80 -35.78 -25.41 15.75
N ASN A 81 -36.79 -25.03 14.97
CA ASN A 81 -37.08 -23.63 14.64
C ASN A 81 -37.56 -22.79 15.83
N GLU A 82 -37.97 -23.41 16.93
CA GLU A 82 -38.39 -22.73 18.17
C GLU A 82 -37.23 -22.53 19.16
N ILE A 83 -36.05 -23.09 18.87
CA ILE A 83 -34.88 -22.93 19.74
C ILE A 83 -34.32 -21.51 19.58
N ILE A 84 -34.36 -20.74 20.67
CA ILE A 84 -33.85 -19.37 20.73
C ILE A 84 -32.35 -19.41 21.03
N PRO A 85 -31.50 -18.66 20.31
CA PRO A 85 -30.11 -18.52 20.66
C PRO A 85 -29.93 -18.03 22.10
N GLU A 86 -28.99 -18.64 22.82
CA GLU A 86 -28.70 -18.29 24.20
C GLU A 86 -27.21 -17.95 24.39
N THR A 87 -26.91 -17.32 25.53
CA THR A 87 -25.56 -16.79 25.82
C THR A 87 -24.73 -17.67 26.76
N GLU A 88 -25.27 -18.80 27.23
CA GLU A 88 -24.53 -19.74 28.08
C GLU A 88 -23.38 -20.36 27.29
N PHE A 89 -22.15 -20.34 27.80
CA PHE A 89 -20.99 -20.86 27.07
C PHE A 89 -20.84 -22.37 27.23
N PRO A 90 -20.57 -23.12 26.14
CA PRO A 90 -20.69 -22.76 24.73
C PRO A 90 -22.12 -22.48 24.27
N ALA A 91 -22.31 -21.38 23.53
CA ALA A 91 -23.60 -20.87 23.12
C ALA A 91 -24.25 -21.70 22.01
N ILE A 92 -25.57 -21.87 22.08
CA ILE A 92 -26.37 -22.22 20.91
C ILE A 92 -26.49 -20.96 20.06
N ASN A 93 -25.50 -20.73 19.19
CA ASN A 93 -25.49 -19.60 18.27
C ASN A 93 -26.12 -19.98 16.92
N TYR A 94 -26.22 -19.02 16.00
CA TYR A 94 -26.80 -19.27 14.68
C TYR A 94 -26.12 -20.39 13.89
N ALA A 95 -24.81 -20.59 14.04
CA ALA A 95 -24.12 -21.70 13.39
C ALA A 95 -24.52 -23.06 14.00
N THR A 96 -24.65 -23.14 15.34
CA THR A 96 -25.12 -24.36 16.01
C THR A 96 -26.56 -24.68 15.59
N LEU A 97 -27.41 -23.66 15.49
CA LEU A 97 -28.78 -23.80 14.99
C LEU A 97 -28.83 -24.23 13.53
N ASP A 98 -27.95 -23.72 12.67
CA ASP A 98 -27.86 -24.13 11.27
C ASP A 98 -27.47 -25.61 11.16
N MET A 99 -26.45 -26.06 11.90
CA MET A 99 -26.09 -27.49 11.98
C MET A 99 -27.25 -28.36 12.45
N LEU A 100 -27.99 -27.92 13.48
CA LEU A 100 -29.17 -28.63 13.98
C LEU A 100 -30.30 -28.69 12.95
N LYS A 101 -30.58 -27.60 12.25
CA LYS A 101 -31.59 -27.53 11.19
C LYS A 101 -31.23 -28.45 10.03
N GLN A 102 -30.00 -28.38 9.54
CA GLN A 102 -29.52 -29.25 8.47
C GLN A 102 -29.58 -30.72 8.87
N THR A 103 -29.19 -31.05 10.11
CA THR A 103 -29.27 -32.42 10.64
C THR A 103 -30.72 -32.91 10.71
N SER A 104 -31.64 -32.06 11.18
CA SER A 104 -33.08 -32.36 11.27
C SER A 104 -33.73 -32.51 9.88
N GLU A 105 -33.46 -31.60 8.95
CA GLU A 105 -34.04 -31.62 7.60
C GLU A 105 -33.51 -32.80 6.77
N GLN A 106 -32.21 -33.11 6.87
CA GLN A 106 -31.57 -34.14 6.06
C GLN A 106 -31.59 -35.53 6.73
N GLN A 107 -31.93 -35.59 8.03
CA GLN A 107 -31.81 -36.80 8.86
C GLN A 107 -30.41 -37.43 8.74
N GLN A 108 -29.39 -36.59 8.67
CA GLN A 108 -28.00 -36.98 8.49
C GLN A 108 -27.09 -36.15 9.41
N GLU A 109 -26.27 -36.83 10.21
CA GLU A 109 -25.28 -36.21 11.07
C GLU A 109 -24.26 -35.43 10.24
N GLN A 110 -24.00 -34.18 10.64
CA GLN A 110 -23.06 -33.29 9.96
C GLN A 110 -21.62 -33.55 10.41
N LEU A 111 -20.66 -33.20 9.57
CA LEU A 111 -19.25 -33.18 9.96
C LEU A 111 -19.02 -32.13 11.07
N PRO A 112 -18.04 -32.33 11.97
CA PRO A 112 -17.79 -31.38 13.04
C PRO A 112 -17.36 -30.02 12.51
N GLU A 113 -17.95 -28.95 13.03
CA GLU A 113 -17.65 -27.56 12.66
C GLU A 113 -17.08 -26.73 13.81
N ILE A 114 -16.28 -25.71 13.47
CA ILE A 114 -15.60 -24.85 14.44
C ILE A 114 -16.41 -23.60 14.73
N HIS A 115 -16.49 -23.29 16.02
CA HIS A 115 -17.13 -22.09 16.55
C HIS A 115 -16.08 -21.22 17.25
N LEU A 116 -16.32 -19.89 17.22
CA LEU A 116 -15.45 -18.86 17.80
C LEU A 116 -14.01 -18.89 17.24
N TYR A 117 -13.89 -19.05 15.92
CA TYR A 117 -12.59 -19.05 15.23
C TYR A 117 -11.70 -17.86 15.65
N GLY A 118 -10.41 -18.15 15.86
CA GLY A 118 -9.40 -17.15 16.22
C GLY A 118 -9.46 -16.68 17.67
N GLN A 119 -10.42 -17.17 18.46
CA GLN A 119 -10.51 -16.88 19.89
C GLN A 119 -9.84 -17.97 20.73
N LYS A 120 -9.41 -17.61 21.95
CA LYS A 120 -8.76 -18.53 22.91
C LYS A 120 -9.61 -19.76 23.24
N ASN A 121 -10.94 -19.64 23.19
CA ASN A 121 -11.88 -20.68 23.61
C ASN A 121 -12.64 -21.33 22.43
N GLN A 122 -12.01 -21.43 21.26
CA GLN A 122 -12.61 -22.08 20.09
C GLN A 122 -12.91 -23.58 20.34
N TYR A 123 -14.04 -24.06 19.82
CA TYR A 123 -14.54 -25.42 20.04
C TYR A 123 -15.20 -25.99 18.79
N LEU A 124 -15.31 -27.32 18.75
CA LEU A 124 -16.03 -28.09 17.75
C LEU A 124 -17.44 -28.41 18.21
N ASN A 125 -18.42 -28.35 17.34
CA ASN A 125 -19.72 -28.96 17.59
C ASN A 125 -19.89 -30.25 16.79
N TYR A 126 -20.36 -31.29 17.48
CA TYR A 126 -20.94 -32.49 16.88
C TYR A 126 -22.45 -32.44 17.08
N VAL A 127 -23.21 -32.91 16.09
CA VAL A 127 -24.66 -33.08 16.21
C VAL A 127 -24.99 -34.53 15.89
N LEU A 128 -25.46 -35.26 16.90
CA LEU A 128 -25.85 -36.67 16.77
C LEU A 128 -27.37 -36.79 16.79
N ILE A 129 -27.90 -37.77 16.05
CA ILE A 129 -29.35 -38.02 16.01
C ILE A 129 -29.69 -39.09 17.04
N GLN A 130 -30.50 -38.74 18.03
CA GLN A 130 -31.13 -39.70 18.92
C GLN A 130 -32.44 -40.17 18.27
N GLN A 131 -32.66 -41.47 18.17
CA GLN A 131 -33.86 -42.07 17.54
C GLN A 131 -34.41 -43.14 18.49
N PRO A 132 -35.74 -43.39 18.55
CA PRO A 132 -36.80 -42.92 17.65
C PRO A 132 -37.45 -41.58 18.06
N GLU A 133 -37.11 -41.03 19.22
CA GLU A 133 -37.55 -39.70 19.64
C GLU A 133 -36.84 -38.66 18.76
N GLN A 134 -37.56 -37.72 18.12
CA GLN A 134 -36.96 -36.70 17.25
C GLN A 134 -36.12 -35.68 18.06
N ALA A 135 -34.97 -36.13 18.54
CA ALA A 135 -34.06 -35.43 19.42
C ALA A 135 -32.63 -35.47 18.87
N TYR A 136 -31.87 -34.43 19.18
CA TYR A 136 -30.53 -34.21 18.68
C TYR A 136 -29.61 -33.89 19.85
N VAL A 137 -28.41 -34.46 19.84
CA VAL A 137 -27.42 -34.25 20.89
C VAL A 137 -26.26 -33.44 20.33
N VAL A 138 -26.10 -32.22 20.85
CA VAL A 138 -25.00 -31.32 20.50
C VAL A 138 -23.87 -31.51 21.50
N ILE A 139 -22.66 -31.72 21.01
CA ILE A 139 -21.46 -31.88 21.84
C ILE A 139 -20.45 -30.82 21.44
N SER A 140 -20.16 -29.90 22.36
CA SER A 140 -19.13 -28.88 22.17
C SER A 140 -17.79 -29.38 22.73
N TYR A 141 -16.78 -29.58 21.89
CA TYR A 141 -15.48 -30.14 22.27
C TYR A 141 -14.33 -29.14 22.01
N PRO A 142 -13.42 -28.88 22.96
CA PRO A 142 -12.38 -27.87 22.79
C PRO A 142 -11.37 -28.27 21.70
N VAL A 143 -11.06 -27.36 20.78
CA VAL A 143 -10.03 -27.61 19.74
C VAL A 143 -8.65 -27.85 20.36
N GLU A 144 -8.38 -27.25 21.53
CA GLU A 144 -7.15 -27.45 22.29
C GLU A 144 -6.96 -28.88 22.86
N GLN A 145 -7.97 -29.74 22.76
CA GLN A 145 -7.86 -31.15 23.17
C GLN A 145 -7.63 -32.10 21.99
N LEU A 146 -7.63 -31.58 20.75
CA LEU A 146 -7.44 -32.39 19.54
C LEU A 146 -6.02 -32.92 19.35
N VAL A 147 -5.03 -32.19 19.86
CA VAL A 147 -3.61 -32.47 19.65
C VAL A 147 -2.84 -32.18 20.93
N ASN A 148 -1.79 -32.94 21.23
CA ASN A 148 -0.88 -32.59 22.30
C ASN A 148 0.08 -31.48 21.83
N TYR A 149 -0.34 -30.22 21.96
CA TYR A 149 0.40 -29.06 21.44
C TYR A 149 1.83 -28.94 21.96
N GLY A 150 2.10 -29.38 23.19
CA GLY A 150 3.43 -29.29 23.81
C GLY A 150 4.45 -30.30 23.27
N ALA A 151 4.01 -31.31 22.52
CA ALA A 151 4.86 -32.35 21.95
C ALA A 151 5.31 -32.07 20.50
N ILE A 152 4.81 -30.99 19.88
CA ILE A 152 5.08 -30.68 18.47
C ILE A 152 6.14 -29.60 18.37
N HIS A 153 7.30 -29.97 17.82
CA HIS A 153 8.41 -29.06 17.59
C HIS A 153 8.70 -28.94 16.09
N VAL A 154 8.60 -27.71 15.58
CA VAL A 154 8.92 -27.38 14.18
C VAL A 154 10.05 -26.35 14.19
N ASN A 155 11.25 -26.79 13.84
CA ASN A 155 12.46 -25.94 13.89
C ASN A 155 12.65 -25.10 12.63
N LYS A 156 12.30 -25.62 11.44
CA LYS A 156 12.42 -24.95 10.15
C LYS A 156 11.20 -25.24 9.29
N GLY A 157 10.57 -24.20 8.77
CA GLY A 157 9.30 -24.28 8.05
C GLY A 157 8.09 -24.18 8.97
N GLU A 158 6.94 -24.55 8.43
CA GLU A 158 5.65 -24.31 9.06
C GLU A 158 4.75 -25.54 8.92
N VAL A 159 4.01 -25.86 9.99
CA VAL A 159 2.91 -26.83 9.99
C VAL A 159 1.67 -26.12 10.52
N LYS A 160 0.53 -26.26 9.85
CA LYS A 160 -0.76 -25.68 10.22
C LYS A 160 -1.81 -26.77 10.30
N LEU A 161 -2.64 -26.74 11.34
CA LEU A 161 -3.91 -27.45 11.35
C LEU A 161 -4.97 -26.47 10.87
N VAL A 162 -5.71 -26.82 9.83
CA VAL A 162 -6.72 -25.96 9.21
C VAL A 162 -8.06 -26.68 9.06
N GLN A 163 -9.16 -25.92 8.98
CA GLN A 163 -10.44 -26.37 8.45
C GLN A 163 -10.70 -25.71 7.10
N LYS A 164 -11.16 -26.48 6.12
CA LYS A 164 -11.62 -25.94 4.83
C LYS A 164 -13.14 -25.98 4.77
N SER A 165 -13.78 -24.85 4.42
CA SER A 165 -15.22 -24.79 4.13
C SER A 165 -15.43 -24.22 2.72
N GLY A 166 -16.02 -25.03 1.83
CA GLY A 166 -16.16 -24.67 0.41
C GLY A 166 -14.82 -24.51 -0.35
N ARG A 167 -14.87 -23.87 -1.53
CA ARG A 167 -13.70 -23.73 -2.43
C ARG A 167 -12.69 -22.63 -2.03
N TRP A 168 -13.07 -21.69 -1.17
CA TRP A 168 -12.31 -20.45 -0.97
C TRP A 168 -12.04 -20.07 0.49
N SER A 169 -12.60 -20.79 1.47
CA SER A 169 -12.38 -20.45 2.89
C SER A 169 -11.53 -21.50 3.59
N THR A 170 -10.37 -21.08 4.09
CA THR A 170 -9.46 -21.89 4.91
C THR A 170 -9.23 -21.18 6.24
N VAL A 171 -9.46 -21.89 7.33
CA VAL A 171 -9.52 -21.37 8.69
C VAL A 171 -8.37 -22.01 9.47
N ILE A 172 -7.41 -21.22 9.97
CA ILE A 172 -6.18 -21.73 10.60
C ILE A 172 -6.37 -21.93 12.11
N LEU A 173 -6.44 -23.19 12.54
CA LEU A 173 -6.77 -23.53 13.92
C LEU A 173 -5.56 -23.43 14.83
N LYS A 174 -4.41 -23.86 14.32
CA LYS A 174 -3.12 -23.76 14.98
C LYS A 174 -1.99 -23.73 13.96
N ARG A 175 -0.89 -23.09 14.37
CA ARG A 175 0.38 -23.01 13.66
C ARG A 175 1.52 -23.48 14.57
N TRP A 176 2.46 -24.22 14.00
CA TRP A 176 3.74 -24.57 14.59
C TRP A 176 4.87 -24.17 13.64
N GLY A 177 5.94 -23.62 14.19
CA GLY A 177 7.10 -23.13 13.41
C GLY A 177 7.03 -21.64 13.11
N THR A 178 7.90 -21.20 12.20
CA THR A 178 8.01 -19.79 11.78
C THR A 178 7.41 -19.64 10.40
N GLN A 179 6.66 -18.55 10.20
CA GLN A 179 6.01 -18.27 8.93
C GLN A 179 7.07 -18.11 7.83
N ALA A 180 6.96 -18.89 6.76
CA ALA A 180 7.77 -18.68 5.57
C ALA A 180 7.37 -17.34 4.95
N ALA A 181 8.34 -16.44 4.74
CA ALA A 181 8.11 -15.06 4.31
C ALA A 181 7.71 -14.89 2.82
N SER A 182 7.39 -15.98 2.10
CA SER A 182 7.17 -15.95 0.65
C SER A 182 5.95 -16.78 0.21
N GLU A 183 5.14 -16.25 -0.71
CA GLU A 183 4.00 -16.92 -1.38
C GLU A 183 4.38 -18.16 -2.24
N SER A 184 5.68 -18.44 -2.39
CA SER A 184 6.24 -19.49 -3.23
C SER A 184 6.59 -20.80 -2.49
N ALA A 185 6.23 -20.93 -1.21
CA ALA A 185 6.48 -22.15 -0.45
C ALA A 185 5.61 -23.30 -1.00
N ILE A 186 6.19 -24.49 -1.22
CA ILE A 186 5.41 -25.68 -1.60
C ILE A 186 4.54 -26.05 -0.41
N GLU A 187 3.25 -25.75 -0.50
CA GLU A 187 2.26 -26.19 0.48
C GLU A 187 1.83 -27.62 0.15
N ASN A 188 2.14 -28.53 1.06
CA ASN A 188 1.64 -29.90 1.01
C ASN A 188 0.46 -30.00 1.98
N GLU A 189 -0.53 -30.82 1.63
CA GLU A 189 -1.73 -31.02 2.44
C GLU A 189 -1.98 -32.49 2.76
N ILE A 190 -2.41 -32.75 3.99
CA ILE A 190 -2.83 -34.06 4.46
C ILE A 190 -4.26 -33.92 4.95
N HIS A 191 -5.22 -34.50 4.23
CA HIS A 191 -6.62 -34.56 4.63
C HIS A 191 -6.80 -35.49 5.84
N ILE A 192 -7.56 -35.05 6.84
CA ILE A 192 -7.91 -35.87 8.00
C ILE A 192 -9.27 -36.52 7.73
N ALA A 193 -9.24 -37.84 7.50
CA ALA A 193 -10.42 -38.62 7.17
C ALA A 193 -11.54 -38.46 8.20
N GLY A 194 -12.79 -38.33 7.71
CA GLY A 194 -13.98 -38.13 8.56
C GLY A 194 -14.16 -36.70 9.07
N SER A 195 -13.46 -35.71 8.50
CA SER A 195 -13.56 -34.30 8.89
C SER A 195 -13.30 -33.37 7.69
N ASN A 196 -13.56 -32.07 7.90
CA ASN A 196 -13.14 -31.01 6.99
C ASN A 196 -11.75 -30.43 7.35
N PHE A 197 -10.95 -31.16 8.15
CA PHE A 197 -9.62 -30.72 8.57
C PHE A 197 -8.50 -31.22 7.68
N TYR A 198 -7.48 -30.38 7.59
CA TYR A 198 -6.26 -30.66 6.87
C TYR A 198 -5.07 -30.26 7.74
N VAL A 199 -3.99 -31.02 7.65
CA VAL A 199 -2.68 -30.56 8.11
C VAL A 199 -1.91 -30.08 6.89
N MET A 200 -1.58 -28.79 6.87
CA MET A 200 -0.79 -28.19 5.82
C MET A 200 0.64 -27.99 6.32
N TYR A 201 1.64 -28.20 5.48
CA TYR A 201 3.01 -27.87 5.83
C TYR A 201 3.77 -27.29 4.65
N SER A 202 4.69 -26.37 4.96
CA SER A 202 5.47 -25.65 3.97
C SER A 202 6.94 -25.55 4.39
N THR A 203 7.82 -25.72 3.40
CA THR A 203 9.26 -25.53 3.59
C THR A 203 9.63 -24.07 3.33
N PRO A 204 10.55 -23.48 4.11
CA PRO A 204 11.04 -22.14 3.82
C PRO A 204 11.88 -22.20 2.55
N GLN A 205 11.61 -21.31 1.60
CA GLN A 205 12.41 -21.24 0.38
C GLN A 205 13.80 -20.72 0.73
N VAL A 206 14.86 -21.47 0.37
CA VAL A 206 16.20 -20.90 0.35
C VAL A 206 16.41 -20.23 -1.01
N ALA A 207 17.03 -19.06 -1.02
CA ALA A 207 17.06 -18.01 -2.06
C ALA A 207 17.59 -18.41 -3.48
N ALA A 208 17.16 -19.54 -4.01
CA ALA A 208 17.53 -20.08 -5.31
C ALA A 208 16.26 -20.34 -6.15
N GLY A 209 15.35 -19.36 -6.20
CA GLY A 209 14.06 -19.47 -6.88
C GLY A 209 14.12 -19.50 -8.42
N LEU A 210 15.30 -19.38 -9.04
CA LEU A 210 15.39 -19.21 -10.50
C LEU A 210 15.52 -20.51 -11.30
N PHE A 211 15.78 -21.67 -10.69
CA PHE A 211 15.88 -22.92 -11.45
C PHE A 211 15.36 -24.13 -10.66
N LYS A 212 14.18 -24.65 -11.05
CA LYS A 212 13.71 -26.01 -10.68
C LYS A 212 14.54 -27.09 -11.40
N LEU A 213 15.86 -27.04 -11.29
CA LEU A 213 16.72 -28.09 -11.81
C LEU A 213 16.75 -29.24 -10.81
N SER A 214 16.56 -30.46 -11.31
CA SER A 214 16.93 -31.65 -10.55
C SER A 214 18.41 -31.57 -10.15
N LEU A 215 18.83 -32.29 -9.11
CA LEU A 215 20.24 -32.34 -8.71
C LEU A 215 21.17 -32.67 -9.89
N LEU A 216 20.71 -33.47 -10.84
CA LEU A 216 21.43 -33.77 -12.07
C LEU A 216 21.48 -32.58 -13.04
N GLY A 217 20.36 -31.86 -13.17
CA GLY A 217 20.27 -30.65 -13.99
C GLY A 217 21.16 -29.50 -13.49
N SER A 218 21.30 -29.33 -12.16
CA SER A 218 22.16 -28.28 -11.59
C SER A 218 23.64 -28.53 -11.87
N ILE A 219 24.08 -29.80 -11.84
CA ILE A 219 25.45 -30.20 -12.20
C ILE A 219 25.75 -29.86 -13.67
N ILE A 220 24.83 -30.17 -14.58
CA ILE A 220 24.98 -29.89 -16.02
C ILE A 220 25.01 -28.37 -16.27
N ALA A 221 24.11 -27.61 -15.64
CA ALA A 221 24.06 -26.16 -15.73
C ALA A 221 25.33 -25.48 -15.19
N THR A 222 25.95 -26.05 -14.14
CA THR A 222 27.24 -25.59 -13.61
C THR A 222 28.33 -25.61 -14.68
N PHE A 223 28.41 -26.71 -15.44
CA PHE A 223 29.43 -26.90 -16.47
C PHE A 223 29.20 -25.99 -17.67
N ALA A 224 27.95 -25.89 -18.15
CA ALA A 224 27.56 -24.96 -19.21
C ALA A 224 27.83 -23.49 -18.79
N GLY A 225 27.58 -23.18 -17.53
CA GLY A 225 27.84 -21.90 -16.91
C GLY A 225 29.31 -21.48 -16.92
N ILE A 226 30.24 -22.41 -16.70
CA ILE A 226 31.68 -22.14 -16.77
C ILE A 226 32.07 -21.75 -18.20
N VAL A 227 31.62 -22.51 -19.19
CA VAL A 227 31.90 -22.25 -20.62
C VAL A 227 31.33 -20.90 -21.05
N LEU A 228 30.08 -20.61 -20.68
CA LEU A 228 29.43 -19.33 -20.97
C LEU A 228 30.10 -18.15 -20.25
N THR A 229 30.54 -18.33 -19.00
CA THR A 229 31.25 -17.29 -18.24
C THR A 229 32.57 -16.93 -18.92
N VAL A 230 33.32 -17.92 -19.42
CA VAL A 230 34.56 -17.69 -20.16
C VAL A 230 34.26 -16.91 -21.44
N ALA A 231 33.24 -17.32 -22.20
CA ALA A 231 32.84 -16.62 -23.43
C ALA A 231 32.36 -15.17 -23.17
N LEU A 232 31.51 -14.96 -22.15
CA LEU A 232 31.00 -13.64 -21.76
C LEU A 232 32.09 -12.76 -21.15
N TYR A 233 33.08 -13.32 -20.45
CA TYR A 233 34.22 -12.55 -19.96
C TYR A 233 35.01 -11.93 -21.11
N PHE A 234 35.28 -12.69 -22.17
CA PHE A 234 35.95 -12.15 -23.36
C PHE A 234 35.08 -11.13 -24.10
N LYS A 235 33.78 -11.37 -24.24
CA LYS A 235 32.83 -10.43 -24.89
C LYS A 235 32.62 -9.14 -24.08
N ARG A 236 32.49 -9.24 -22.76
CA ARG A 236 32.35 -8.10 -21.83
C ARG A 236 33.65 -7.29 -21.77
N ARG A 237 34.81 -7.95 -21.80
CA ARG A 237 36.10 -7.26 -21.89
C ARG A 237 36.22 -6.44 -23.18
N GLN A 238 35.75 -6.95 -24.31
CA GLN A 238 35.66 -6.18 -25.56
C GLN A 238 34.69 -4.99 -25.43
N ARG A 239 33.48 -5.20 -24.91
CA ARG A 239 32.50 -4.11 -24.71
C ARG A 239 32.95 -3.04 -23.72
N ILE A 240 33.61 -3.41 -22.60
CA ILE A 240 34.14 -2.44 -21.63
C ILE A 240 35.24 -1.58 -22.27
N LEU A 241 36.08 -2.18 -23.13
CA LEU A 241 37.08 -1.42 -23.88
C LEU A 241 36.41 -0.44 -24.87
N GLU A 242 35.32 -0.86 -25.53
CA GLU A 242 34.53 0.00 -26.41
C GLU A 242 33.81 1.13 -25.64
N MET A 243 33.18 0.81 -24.50
CA MET A 243 32.48 1.76 -23.63
C MET A 243 33.41 2.75 -22.97
N ASN A 244 34.57 2.32 -22.47
CA ASN A 244 35.57 3.25 -21.91
C ASN A 244 36.09 4.20 -22.99
N SER A 245 36.21 3.74 -24.24
CA SER A 245 36.57 4.63 -25.36
C SER A 245 35.46 5.65 -25.68
N LYS A 246 34.17 5.26 -25.57
CA LYS A 246 33.02 6.17 -25.78
C LYS A 246 32.82 7.14 -24.62
N LYS A 247 32.99 6.67 -23.37
CA LYS A 247 32.90 7.48 -22.15
C LYS A 247 34.05 8.50 -22.08
N GLU A 248 35.28 8.11 -22.47
CA GLU A 248 36.39 9.06 -22.64
C GLU A 248 36.13 10.10 -23.75
N GLN A 249 35.40 9.73 -24.82
CA GLN A 249 35.01 10.66 -25.88
C GLN A 249 33.90 11.62 -25.44
N GLN A 250 32.95 11.18 -24.61
CA GLN A 250 31.90 12.03 -24.01
C GLN A 250 32.45 12.96 -22.91
N VAL A 251 33.34 12.46 -22.04
CA VAL A 251 34.03 13.28 -21.00
C VAL A 251 34.91 14.35 -21.64
N LYS A 252 35.58 14.04 -22.77
CA LYS A 252 36.32 15.04 -23.56
C LYS A 252 35.43 16.08 -24.24
N LYS A 253 34.14 15.80 -24.44
CA LYS A 253 33.15 16.73 -25.00
C LYS A 253 32.48 17.61 -23.92
N LYS A 254 32.28 17.09 -22.70
CA LYS A 254 31.73 17.85 -21.55
C LYS A 254 32.75 18.80 -20.88
N ASN A 255 34.05 18.67 -21.14
CA ASN A 255 35.09 19.52 -20.51
C ASN A 255 35.31 20.92 -21.09
N ASN A 256 34.39 21.45 -21.90
CA ASN A 256 34.37 22.87 -22.27
C ASN A 256 33.02 23.48 -21.88
N HIS A 257 32.78 23.63 -20.58
CA HIS A 257 32.01 24.68 -19.88
C HIS A 257 31.70 24.18 -18.47
N TYR A 258 32.74 24.10 -17.63
CA TYR A 258 32.55 23.99 -16.18
C TYR A 258 33.59 24.87 -15.51
N VAL A 259 33.13 25.97 -14.91
CA VAL A 259 33.93 26.84 -14.06
C VAL A 259 33.74 26.34 -12.62
N PRO A 260 34.79 25.95 -11.90
CA PRO A 260 34.66 25.57 -10.50
C PRO A 260 34.19 26.78 -9.69
N ARG A 261 33.08 26.64 -8.96
CA ARG A 261 32.69 27.63 -7.95
C ARG A 261 33.66 27.52 -6.79
N VAL A 262 34.34 28.63 -6.51
CA VAL A 262 35.37 28.78 -5.48
C VAL A 262 34.82 28.36 -4.11
N SER A 263 35.52 27.44 -3.47
CA SER A 263 35.36 27.10 -2.06
C SER A 263 35.48 28.36 -1.21
N ALA A 264 34.43 28.70 -0.47
CA ALA A 264 34.53 29.74 0.55
C ALA A 264 35.51 29.26 1.63
N THR A 265 36.56 30.05 1.77
CA THR A 265 37.68 29.93 2.70
C THR A 265 37.22 29.94 4.16
N ASP A 266 37.91 29.13 4.97
CA ASP A 266 38.00 29.25 6.42
C ASP A 266 38.19 30.71 6.86
N SER A 267 37.22 31.24 7.60
CA SER A 267 37.42 32.40 8.47
C SER A 267 37.11 31.99 9.90
N LYS A 268 38.17 31.64 10.65
CA LYS A 268 38.16 31.71 12.10
C LYS A 268 38.24 33.19 12.49
N ASP A 269 37.12 33.75 12.91
CA ASP A 269 37.13 34.93 13.76
C ASP A 269 36.19 34.71 14.95
N SER A 270 36.82 34.75 16.12
CA SER A 270 36.21 34.75 17.44
C SER A 270 35.40 36.02 17.66
N ILE A 271 34.12 35.87 18.03
CA ILE A 271 33.35 36.94 18.67
C ILE A 271 32.85 36.42 20.01
N ASP A 272 33.58 36.80 21.06
CA ASP A 272 33.04 36.95 22.41
C ASP A 272 32.00 38.07 22.38
N GLN A 273 30.72 37.72 22.53
CA GLN A 273 29.74 38.58 23.20
C GLN A 273 28.75 37.71 23.98
N ALA A 274 28.96 37.69 25.29
CA ALA A 274 27.96 37.30 26.27
C ALA A 274 26.78 38.28 26.16
N GLY A 275 25.70 37.85 25.51
CA GLY A 275 24.41 38.50 25.46
C GLY A 275 23.36 37.56 26.04
N GLU A 276 22.66 38.03 27.07
CA GLU A 276 21.66 37.37 27.89
C GLU A 276 20.77 36.36 27.13
N GLN A 277 20.77 35.10 27.59
CA GLN A 277 19.71 34.14 27.31
C GLN A 277 18.38 34.68 27.87
N LYS A 278 17.64 35.42 27.05
CA LYS A 278 16.20 35.57 27.25
C LYS A 278 15.55 34.23 26.94
N GLN A 279 15.19 33.53 28.00
CA GLN A 279 14.31 32.38 28.01
C GLN A 279 13.05 32.72 27.20
N MET A 280 12.97 32.25 25.94
CA MET A 280 11.75 32.38 25.15
C MET A 280 10.69 31.51 25.80
N THR A 281 9.72 32.15 26.45
CA THR A 281 8.52 31.48 26.91
C THR A 281 7.68 31.14 25.68
N HIS A 282 7.84 29.93 25.12
CA HIS A 282 6.98 29.41 24.04
C HIS A 282 5.52 29.47 24.51
N LYS A 283 4.72 30.36 23.92
CA LYS A 283 3.42 30.77 24.50
C LYS A 283 2.21 30.51 23.62
N LYS A 284 2.36 30.05 22.37
CA LYS A 284 1.21 29.71 21.53
C LYS A 284 1.33 28.27 21.01
N ARG A 285 0.33 27.46 21.34
CA ARG A 285 0.22 26.08 20.86
C ARG A 285 -0.08 26.09 19.35
N PRO A 286 0.32 25.05 18.61
CA PRO A 286 -0.11 24.85 17.24
C PRO A 286 -1.64 24.88 17.13
N ASP A 287 -2.16 25.42 16.03
CA ASP A 287 -3.59 25.38 15.75
C ASP A 287 -3.99 23.92 15.44
N PRO A 288 -4.95 23.29 16.14
CA PRO A 288 -5.31 21.89 15.88
C PRO A 288 -5.83 21.66 14.45
N SER A 289 -6.36 22.68 13.78
CA SER A 289 -6.88 22.56 12.42
C SER A 289 -5.82 22.25 11.38
N ILE A 290 -4.53 22.46 11.66
CA ILE A 290 -3.44 22.14 10.72
C ILE A 290 -3.10 20.64 10.68
N PHE A 291 -3.53 19.86 11.68
CA PHE A 291 -3.30 18.41 11.75
C PHE A 291 -4.40 17.69 10.97
N LYS A 292 -4.18 17.54 9.65
CA LYS A 292 -5.14 16.96 8.71
C LYS A 292 -5.10 15.42 8.72
N ALA A 293 -5.87 14.81 7.82
CA ALA A 293 -6.04 13.35 7.79
C ALA A 293 -4.78 12.58 7.37
N TYR A 294 -3.87 13.17 6.60
CA TYR A 294 -2.69 12.47 6.07
C TYR A 294 -1.40 13.30 6.07
N ASP A 295 -1.47 14.58 6.44
CA ASP A 295 -0.34 15.50 6.54
C ASP A 295 -0.64 16.62 7.56
N ILE A 296 0.32 17.52 7.75
CA ILE A 296 0.11 18.79 8.42
C ILE A 296 0.09 19.90 7.37
N ARG A 297 -0.90 20.79 7.37
CA ARG A 297 -1.04 21.87 6.38
C ARG A 297 -1.61 23.13 6.99
N GLY A 298 -1.01 24.28 6.69
CA GLY A 298 -1.53 25.57 7.15
C GLY A 298 -1.04 26.75 6.31
N ILE A 299 -1.56 27.92 6.64
CA ILE A 299 -1.14 29.19 6.05
C ILE A 299 0.03 29.72 6.88
N VAL A 300 1.12 30.05 6.19
CA VAL A 300 2.35 30.55 6.81
C VAL A 300 2.06 31.83 7.58
N ASP A 301 2.69 31.99 8.73
CA ASP A 301 2.53 33.12 9.68
C ASP A 301 1.14 33.28 10.32
N GLU A 302 0.12 32.54 9.86
CA GLU A 302 -1.22 32.53 10.44
C GLU A 302 -1.45 31.29 11.31
N THR A 303 -1.57 30.13 10.68
CA THR A 303 -1.84 28.83 11.35
C THR A 303 -0.59 27.95 11.41
N LEU A 304 0.31 28.07 10.45
CA LEU A 304 1.61 27.39 10.42
C LEU A 304 2.74 28.40 10.68
N THR A 305 3.01 28.65 11.97
CA THR A 305 4.07 29.57 12.40
C THR A 305 5.40 28.85 12.65
N ARG A 306 6.50 29.61 12.64
CA ARG A 306 7.82 29.12 13.03
C ARG A 306 7.84 28.40 14.39
N ASP A 307 7.13 28.94 15.39
CA ASP A 307 7.01 28.34 16.72
C ASP A 307 6.22 27.01 16.70
N ALA A 308 5.16 26.95 15.90
CA ALA A 308 4.40 25.71 15.70
C ALA A 308 5.25 24.63 15.03
N VAL A 309 6.01 24.98 13.98
CA VAL A 309 6.90 24.04 13.28
C VAL A 309 8.03 23.55 14.18
N PHE A 310 8.58 24.38 15.06
CA PHE A 310 9.54 23.94 16.08
C PHE A 310 8.92 22.91 17.04
N GLN A 311 7.73 23.18 17.60
CA GLN A 311 7.04 22.25 18.50
C GLN A 311 6.68 20.93 17.80
N ILE A 312 6.23 21.00 16.55
CA ILE A 312 5.97 19.83 15.71
C ILE A 312 7.26 19.04 15.47
N GLY A 313 8.37 19.72 15.15
CA GLY A 313 9.68 19.08 14.98
C GLY A 313 10.12 18.32 16.23
N GLN A 314 9.95 18.90 17.42
CA GLN A 314 10.27 18.22 18.67
C GLN A 314 9.39 16.98 18.91
N ALA A 315 8.09 17.05 18.60
CA ALA A 315 7.18 15.91 18.69
C ALA A 315 7.57 14.79 17.70
N ILE A 316 7.90 15.14 16.45
CA ILE A 316 8.37 14.18 15.44
C ILE A 316 9.68 13.52 15.89
N GLY A 317 10.66 14.30 16.33
CA GLY A 317 11.93 13.77 16.83
C GLY A 317 11.75 12.87 18.06
N SER A 318 10.78 13.18 18.92
CA SER A 318 10.45 12.34 20.09
C SER A 318 9.83 11.01 19.67
N GLU A 319 8.85 11.06 18.76
CA GLU A 319 8.19 9.86 18.23
C GLU A 319 9.16 8.98 17.44
N ASN A 320 10.08 9.57 16.67
CA ASN A 320 11.11 8.84 15.94
C ASN A 320 11.99 8.00 16.88
N ILE A 321 12.45 8.61 17.98
CA ILE A 321 13.25 7.93 19.02
C ILE A 321 12.42 6.84 19.72
N ASN A 322 11.14 7.11 20.01
CA ASN A 322 10.25 6.12 20.61
C ASN A 322 10.04 4.89 19.72
N ARG A 323 10.12 5.06 18.39
CA ARG A 323 10.11 3.97 17.40
C ARG A 323 11.47 3.27 17.25
N GLY A 324 12.48 3.66 18.02
CA GLY A 324 13.82 3.08 17.99
C GLY A 324 14.72 3.67 16.90
N GLN A 325 14.31 4.73 16.22
CA GLN A 325 15.09 5.40 15.18
C GLN A 325 15.86 6.59 15.77
N LYS A 326 17.16 6.69 15.46
CA LYS A 326 18.03 7.75 15.98
C LYS A 326 18.13 8.96 15.05
N THR A 327 17.97 8.72 13.75
CA THR A 327 18.21 9.71 12.70
C THR A 327 16.99 9.79 11.79
N LEU A 328 16.65 10.99 11.32
CA LEU A 328 15.67 11.18 10.25
C LEU A 328 16.19 12.16 9.20
N VAL A 329 15.68 12.04 7.97
CA VAL A 329 16.00 12.94 6.86
C VAL A 329 15.01 14.10 6.84
N VAL A 330 15.44 15.31 6.51
CA VAL A 330 14.56 16.45 6.25
C VAL A 330 14.86 17.07 4.90
N ALA A 331 13.80 17.52 4.23
CA ALA A 331 13.86 18.23 2.96
C ALA A 331 12.77 19.30 2.91
N ARG A 332 12.86 20.19 1.92
CA ARG A 332 11.82 21.17 1.62
C ARG A 332 11.54 21.31 0.13
N ASP A 333 10.37 21.84 -0.21
CA ASP A 333 10.05 22.30 -1.57
C ASP A 333 10.65 23.70 -1.88
N GLY A 334 10.27 24.25 -3.03
CA GLY A 334 10.74 25.54 -3.56
C GLY A 334 10.07 26.79 -2.96
N ARG A 335 9.21 26.68 -1.95
CA ARG A 335 8.46 27.82 -1.42
C ARG A 335 9.34 28.82 -0.70
N LEU A 336 8.94 30.10 -0.75
CA LEU A 336 9.63 31.22 -0.12
C LEU A 336 9.77 31.06 1.41
N SER A 337 8.78 30.46 2.06
CA SER A 337 8.78 30.18 3.51
C SER A 337 9.67 29.00 3.90
N GLY A 338 10.12 28.20 2.92
CA GLY A 338 10.83 26.95 3.13
C GLY A 338 12.10 27.07 3.97
N PRO A 339 13.05 27.99 3.67
CA PRO A 339 14.29 28.11 4.43
C PRO A 339 14.07 28.40 5.92
N ASP A 340 13.13 29.31 6.26
CA ASP A 340 12.86 29.69 7.65
C ASP A 340 12.20 28.54 8.43
N LEU A 341 11.15 27.96 7.86
CA LEU A 341 10.41 26.89 8.51
C LEU A 341 11.23 25.59 8.61
N LEU A 342 12.10 25.29 7.65
CA LEU A 342 12.99 24.13 7.71
C LEU A 342 14.00 24.26 8.85
N ASP A 343 14.59 25.44 9.04
CA ASP A 343 15.48 25.70 10.19
C ASP A 343 14.73 25.52 11.53
N ALA A 344 13.47 25.95 11.61
CA ALA A 344 12.65 25.72 12.81
C ALA A 344 12.34 24.23 13.03
N LEU A 345 12.03 23.49 11.97
CA LEU A 345 11.80 22.05 12.01
C LEU A 345 13.04 21.31 12.51
N ILE A 346 14.21 21.59 11.92
CA ILE A 346 15.50 21.00 12.30
C ILE A 346 15.78 21.26 13.79
N LYS A 347 15.65 22.51 14.23
CA LYS A 347 15.85 22.89 15.64
C LYS A 347 14.90 22.15 16.58
N GLY A 348 13.65 21.97 16.17
CA GLY A 348 12.67 21.18 16.90
C GLY A 348 13.12 19.73 17.04
N VAL A 349 13.46 19.08 15.94
CA VAL A 349 13.87 17.66 15.91
C VAL A 349 15.13 17.44 16.75
N ILE A 350 16.19 18.22 16.59
CA ILE A 350 17.43 18.00 17.35
C ILE A 350 17.26 18.28 18.84
N SER A 351 16.28 19.10 19.23
CA SER A 351 15.96 19.36 20.64
C SER A 351 15.37 18.14 21.36
N SER A 352 14.91 17.12 20.64
CA SER A 352 14.50 15.83 21.23
C SER A 352 15.69 14.88 21.46
N GLY A 353 16.87 15.19 20.92
CA GLY A 353 18.02 14.30 20.85
C GLY A 353 18.13 13.47 19.57
N CYS A 354 17.22 13.67 18.60
CA CYS A 354 17.24 12.97 17.31
C CYS A 354 18.25 13.64 16.37
N ASP A 355 19.08 12.84 15.69
CA ASP A 355 19.98 13.33 14.64
C ASP A 355 19.17 13.65 13.36
N VAL A 356 19.64 14.61 12.58
CA VAL A 356 19.02 15.07 11.33
C VAL A 356 20.00 15.00 10.17
N ILE A 357 19.55 14.44 9.05
CA ILE A 357 20.21 14.60 7.75
C ILE A 357 19.37 15.57 6.92
N ASN A 358 19.88 16.77 6.69
CA ASN A 358 19.24 17.77 5.85
C ASN A 358 19.71 17.59 4.40
N ILE A 359 18.77 17.33 3.49
CA ILE A 359 19.05 17.18 2.05
C ILE A 359 18.63 18.39 1.22
N GLY A 360 18.30 19.50 1.88
CA GLY A 360 18.04 20.77 1.21
C GLY A 360 16.71 20.81 0.48
N ALA A 361 16.72 21.46 -0.68
CA ALA A 361 15.52 21.70 -1.49
C ALA A 361 15.43 20.67 -2.61
N VAL A 362 14.51 19.72 -2.50
CA VAL A 362 14.36 18.60 -3.43
C VAL A 362 12.88 18.19 -3.56
N PRO A 363 12.48 17.46 -4.60
CA PRO A 363 11.14 16.86 -4.67
C PRO A 363 10.83 15.89 -3.53
N THR A 364 9.54 15.70 -3.26
CA THR A 364 9.05 14.77 -2.24
C THR A 364 9.52 13.33 -2.49
N GLY A 365 9.54 12.88 -3.74
CA GLY A 365 10.07 11.56 -4.13
C GLY A 365 11.54 11.36 -3.78
N VAL A 366 12.35 12.42 -3.88
CA VAL A 366 13.78 12.41 -3.55
C VAL A 366 14.01 12.27 -2.05
N LEU A 367 13.19 12.94 -1.21
CA LEU A 367 13.21 12.68 0.24
C LEU A 367 12.93 11.23 0.54
N TYR A 368 11.87 10.65 -0.03
CA TYR A 368 11.52 9.26 0.25
C TYR A 368 12.61 8.31 -0.25
N PHE A 369 13.17 8.54 -1.44
CA PHE A 369 14.36 7.83 -1.90
C PHE A 369 15.51 7.90 -0.88
N ALA A 370 15.82 9.09 -0.34
CA ALA A 370 16.86 9.24 0.68
C ALA A 370 16.60 8.39 1.92
N THR A 371 15.35 8.28 2.38
CA THR A 371 15.01 7.44 3.55
C THR A 371 15.30 5.96 3.34
N HIS A 372 15.21 5.49 2.09
CA HIS A 372 15.57 4.13 1.69
C HIS A 372 17.07 3.99 1.44
N HIS A 373 17.65 4.91 0.65
CA HIS A 373 19.05 4.89 0.24
C HIS A 373 20.02 5.01 1.43
N LEU A 374 19.66 5.83 2.43
CA LEU A 374 20.44 6.02 3.66
C LEU A 374 20.02 5.09 4.80
N GLU A 375 19.07 4.18 4.54
CA GLU A 375 18.55 3.20 5.50
C GLU A 375 18.03 3.82 6.83
N THR A 376 17.57 5.07 6.80
CA THR A 376 17.00 5.73 7.99
C THR A 376 15.54 5.33 8.25
N GLY A 377 14.82 4.98 7.18
CA GLY A 377 13.38 4.70 7.20
C GLY A 377 12.51 5.89 7.63
N SER A 378 13.09 7.06 7.89
CA SER A 378 12.40 8.19 8.53
C SER A 378 12.75 9.48 7.83
N GLY A 379 11.72 10.26 7.47
CA GLY A 379 11.84 11.46 6.67
C GLY A 379 10.69 12.45 6.88
N VAL A 380 11.00 13.74 6.87
CA VAL A 380 10.02 14.83 6.95
C VAL A 380 10.20 15.78 5.77
N MET A 381 9.16 15.89 4.94
CA MET A 381 9.12 16.84 3.84
C MET A 381 8.38 18.10 4.28
N LEU A 382 9.04 19.25 4.25
CA LEU A 382 8.41 20.55 4.39
C LEU A 382 7.91 21.03 3.02
N THR A 383 6.60 20.96 2.79
CA THR A 383 6.01 21.23 1.47
C THR A 383 4.61 21.77 1.60
N GLY A 384 4.22 22.68 0.70
CA GLY A 384 2.82 23.08 0.48
C GLY A 384 2.15 22.30 -0.66
N SER A 385 2.84 21.33 -1.28
CA SER A 385 2.41 20.57 -2.46
C SER A 385 1.89 21.51 -3.55
N HIS A 386 0.72 21.24 -4.09
CA HIS A 386 0.02 22.03 -5.08
C HIS A 386 -0.82 23.19 -4.49
N ASN A 387 -0.67 23.62 -3.21
CA ASN A 387 -1.46 24.74 -2.66
C ASN A 387 -0.90 26.12 -3.06
N PRO A 388 -1.66 27.24 -2.94
CA PRO A 388 -1.16 28.59 -3.23
C PRO A 388 0.14 28.96 -2.48
N PRO A 389 0.92 29.97 -2.92
CA PRO A 389 2.24 30.31 -2.35
C PRO A 389 2.29 30.48 -0.83
N ASN A 390 1.23 31.01 -0.22
CA ASN A 390 1.13 31.29 1.22
C ASN A 390 0.90 30.03 2.08
N TYR A 391 0.70 28.85 1.49
CA TYR A 391 0.59 27.59 2.21
C TYR A 391 1.95 26.91 2.38
N ASN A 392 2.12 26.17 3.47
CA ASN A 392 3.17 25.16 3.64
C ASN A 392 2.65 24.03 4.56
N GLY A 393 3.45 23.02 4.84
CA GLY A 393 3.02 21.83 5.55
C GLY A 393 4.12 20.80 5.74
N LEU A 394 3.77 19.66 6.35
CA LEU A 394 4.69 18.56 6.61
C LEU A 394 4.08 17.22 6.16
N LYS A 395 4.79 16.50 5.30
CA LYS A 395 4.55 15.07 5.03
C LYS A 395 5.56 14.26 5.84
N ILE A 396 5.09 13.28 6.61
CA ILE A 396 5.90 12.62 7.65
C ILE A 396 5.91 11.11 7.45
N MET A 397 7.10 10.52 7.38
CA MET A 397 7.32 9.07 7.42
C MET A 397 8.28 8.76 8.58
N LEU A 398 7.93 7.82 9.45
CA LEU A 398 8.79 7.37 10.55
C LEU A 398 8.83 5.85 10.56
N ASP A 399 10.03 5.27 10.62
CA ASP A 399 10.25 3.81 10.63
C ASP A 399 9.53 3.06 9.48
N GLY A 400 9.57 3.65 8.28
CA GLY A 400 8.94 3.12 7.07
C GLY A 400 7.41 3.14 7.12
N GLU A 401 6.79 3.92 8.03
CA GLU A 401 5.35 4.16 8.10
C GLU A 401 5.06 5.63 7.80
N THR A 402 4.32 5.91 6.72
CA THR A 402 3.79 7.26 6.47
C THR A 402 2.66 7.55 7.45
N LEU A 403 2.77 8.62 8.22
CA LEU A 403 1.79 8.94 9.25
C LEU A 403 0.47 9.40 8.62
N ALA A 404 -0.64 8.90 9.15
CA ALA A 404 -1.99 9.32 8.79
C ALA A 404 -2.96 9.18 9.99
N GLY A 405 -4.08 9.89 9.93
CA GLY A 405 -5.19 9.83 10.86
C GLY A 405 -4.74 10.02 12.31
N LYS A 406 -4.90 8.97 13.12
CA LYS A 406 -4.56 9.06 14.56
C LYS A 406 -3.07 9.30 14.79
N LEU A 407 -2.19 8.83 13.90
CA LEU A 407 -0.75 9.04 14.06
C LEU A 407 -0.35 10.52 13.91
N ILE A 408 -1.00 11.27 13.00
CA ILE A 408 -0.78 12.73 12.87
C ILE A 408 -1.33 13.46 14.09
N THR A 409 -2.56 13.16 14.50
CA THR A 409 -3.16 13.83 15.68
C THR A 409 -2.47 13.47 17.00
N ASN A 410 -1.81 12.31 17.10
CA ASN A 410 -0.99 11.98 18.26
C ASN A 410 0.19 12.94 18.44
N LEU A 411 0.78 13.48 17.37
CA LEU A 411 1.83 14.50 17.47
C LEU A 411 1.31 15.76 18.16
N TYR A 412 0.08 16.17 17.85
CA TYR A 412 -0.58 17.27 18.56
C TYR A 412 -0.81 16.91 20.03
N ASP A 413 -1.33 15.72 20.32
CA ASP A 413 -1.57 15.26 21.70
C ASP A 413 -0.28 15.27 22.54
N MET A 414 0.87 14.86 21.97
CA MET A 414 2.19 14.93 22.61
C MET A 414 2.62 16.37 22.93
N ILE A 415 2.40 17.31 22.00
CA ILE A 415 2.70 18.73 22.22
C ILE A 415 1.85 19.30 23.36
N ILE A 416 0.57 18.93 23.43
CA ILE A 416 -0.35 19.42 24.45
C ILE A 416 -0.07 18.81 25.83
N SER A 417 0.26 17.52 25.89
CA SER A 417 0.57 16.81 27.13
C SER A 417 1.97 17.11 27.67
N GLY A 418 2.87 17.61 26.82
CA GLY A 418 4.28 17.77 27.13
C GLY A 418 5.05 16.45 27.16
N ASP A 419 4.51 15.39 26.56
CA ASP A 419 5.17 14.09 26.39
C ASP A 419 6.19 14.16 25.24
N LEU A 420 7.21 14.99 25.48
CA LEU A 420 8.26 15.33 24.52
C LEU A 420 9.61 14.97 25.12
N LEU A 421 10.45 14.32 24.31
CA LEU A 421 11.84 14.08 24.67
C LEU A 421 12.64 15.38 24.60
N THR A 422 13.72 15.43 25.37
CA THR A 422 14.69 16.52 25.37
C THR A 422 16.09 15.97 25.22
N GLY A 423 16.91 16.61 24.41
CA GLY A 423 18.26 16.18 24.09
C GLY A 423 18.97 17.16 23.15
N ALA A 424 20.11 16.73 22.63
CA ALA A 424 20.89 17.47 21.63
C ALA A 424 21.34 16.50 20.53
N GLY A 425 20.60 16.50 19.42
CA GLY A 425 20.98 15.79 18.19
C GLY A 425 21.96 16.59 17.33
N ASN A 426 22.53 15.93 16.32
CA ASN A 426 23.43 16.52 15.34
C ASN A 426 22.69 16.80 14.03
N VAL A 427 23.22 17.75 13.25
CA VAL A 427 22.75 18.03 11.88
C VAL A 427 23.87 17.71 10.90
N GLN A 428 23.55 16.94 9.86
CA GLN A 428 24.41 16.68 8.72
C GLN A 428 23.75 17.22 7.46
N GLU A 429 24.50 17.98 6.66
CA GLU A 429 24.07 18.39 5.32
C GLU A 429 24.55 17.35 4.29
N LEU A 430 23.67 16.94 3.38
CA LEU A 430 23.98 15.95 2.35
C LEU A 430 23.19 16.21 1.07
N ASP A 431 23.84 16.27 -0.08
CA ASP A 431 23.14 16.28 -1.37
C ASP A 431 23.05 14.84 -1.90
N ILE A 432 21.86 14.41 -2.31
CA ILE A 432 21.57 13.07 -2.84
C ILE A 432 20.94 13.11 -4.24
N SER A 433 20.94 14.29 -4.88
CA SER A 433 20.28 14.51 -6.17
C SER A 433 20.91 13.64 -7.27
N ASP A 434 22.25 13.61 -7.34
CA ASP A 434 22.99 12.76 -8.28
C ASP A 434 22.73 11.27 -8.02
N ASP A 435 22.66 10.83 -6.76
CA ASP A 435 22.35 9.43 -6.41
C ASP A 435 20.96 9.01 -6.90
N TYR A 436 19.97 9.91 -6.81
CA TYR A 436 18.62 9.67 -7.31
C TYR A 436 18.59 9.57 -8.85
N VAL A 437 19.25 10.51 -9.55
CA VAL A 437 19.36 10.51 -11.01
C VAL A 437 20.06 9.24 -11.51
N ASP A 438 21.21 8.90 -10.92
CA ASP A 438 21.99 7.72 -11.27
C ASP A 438 21.22 6.42 -11.00
N TYR A 439 20.46 6.35 -9.91
CA TYR A 439 19.68 5.14 -9.61
C TYR A 439 18.62 4.91 -10.70
N ILE A 440 17.83 5.93 -11.05
CA ILE A 440 16.79 5.82 -12.07
C ILE A 440 17.41 5.50 -13.43
N SER A 441 18.45 6.23 -13.84
CA SER A 441 19.08 6.04 -15.15
C SER A 441 19.82 4.71 -15.27
N SER A 442 20.26 4.10 -14.16
CA SER A 442 20.85 2.77 -14.18
C SER A 442 19.84 1.65 -14.48
N GLU A 443 18.56 1.88 -14.17
CA GLU A 443 17.46 0.93 -14.34
C GLU A 443 16.62 1.18 -15.60
N ILE A 444 16.60 2.43 -16.09
CA ILE A 444 15.81 2.87 -17.25
C ILE A 444 16.74 3.56 -18.26
N GLN A 445 16.79 3.04 -19.48
CA GLN A 445 17.51 3.62 -20.62
C GLN A 445 16.68 3.43 -21.87
N LEU A 446 16.37 4.52 -22.57
CA LEU A 446 15.54 4.51 -23.77
C LEU A 446 16.38 4.15 -25.00
N GLU A 447 15.79 3.39 -25.93
CA GLU A 447 16.41 3.08 -27.22
C GLU A 447 16.28 4.25 -28.21
N HIS A 448 15.16 4.97 -28.16
CA HIS A 448 14.91 6.17 -28.94
C HIS A 448 15.15 7.44 -28.11
N GLU A 449 15.23 8.57 -28.80
CA GLU A 449 15.43 9.90 -28.20
C GLU A 449 14.12 10.71 -28.30
N PRO A 450 13.08 10.40 -27.50
CA PRO A 450 11.80 11.08 -27.58
C PRO A 450 11.96 12.55 -27.17
N LYS A 451 11.20 13.42 -27.84
CA LYS A 451 11.15 14.84 -27.54
C LYS A 451 10.03 15.13 -26.56
N VAL A 452 10.37 15.52 -25.34
CA VAL A 452 9.43 15.67 -24.23
C VAL A 452 9.36 17.12 -23.78
N VAL A 453 8.17 17.70 -23.71
CA VAL A 453 7.97 19.00 -23.03
C VAL A 453 7.72 18.73 -21.55
N VAL A 454 8.52 19.34 -20.68
CA VAL A 454 8.40 19.19 -19.23
C VAL A 454 7.94 20.50 -18.63
N ASP A 455 6.77 20.49 -18.00
CA ASP A 455 6.21 21.61 -17.26
C ASP A 455 6.29 21.33 -15.76
N SER A 456 6.92 22.22 -14.99
CA SER A 456 6.90 22.09 -13.53
C SER A 456 6.18 23.23 -12.81
N GLY A 457 5.54 24.16 -13.53
CA GLY A 457 4.82 25.30 -12.94
C GLY A 457 5.62 26.05 -11.88
N ASN A 458 6.94 26.20 -12.07
CA ASN A 458 7.91 26.77 -11.14
C ASN A 458 8.09 26.04 -9.80
N GLY A 459 7.54 24.83 -9.67
CA GLY A 459 7.75 23.92 -8.54
C GLY A 459 9.15 23.30 -8.50
N ILE A 460 9.45 22.59 -7.42
CA ILE A 460 10.80 22.06 -7.12
C ILE A 460 11.22 20.92 -8.07
N ALA A 461 10.26 20.31 -8.79
CA ALA A 461 10.50 19.18 -9.68
C ALA A 461 11.37 19.52 -10.90
N GLY A 462 11.30 20.76 -11.39
CA GLY A 462 11.85 21.16 -12.69
C GLY A 462 13.29 20.71 -12.95
N PRO A 463 14.28 21.16 -12.14
CA PRO A 463 15.69 20.87 -12.40
C PRO A 463 16.01 19.37 -12.45
N ILE A 464 15.65 18.63 -11.39
CA ILE A 464 16.01 17.21 -11.30
C ILE A 464 15.17 16.33 -12.25
N ALA A 465 13.94 16.72 -12.59
CA ALA A 465 13.18 16.02 -13.61
C ALA A 465 13.82 16.15 -15.00
N ILE A 466 14.37 17.31 -15.35
CA ILE A 466 15.15 17.48 -16.58
C ILE A 466 16.36 16.55 -16.55
N ASP A 467 17.14 16.57 -15.46
CA ASP A 467 18.35 15.76 -15.33
C ASP A 467 18.03 14.25 -15.47
N VAL A 468 16.98 13.76 -14.81
CA VAL A 468 16.53 12.35 -14.95
C VAL A 468 16.14 12.04 -16.39
N LEU A 469 15.30 12.88 -17.00
CA LEU A 469 14.76 12.58 -18.33
C LEU A 469 15.83 12.67 -19.44
N GLU A 470 16.77 13.60 -19.33
CA GLU A 470 17.92 13.67 -20.24
C GLU A 470 18.87 12.46 -20.05
N GLU A 471 19.14 12.04 -18.81
CA GLU A 471 20.06 10.93 -18.52
C GLU A 471 19.49 9.56 -18.94
N ILE A 472 18.16 9.38 -18.96
CA ILE A 472 17.53 8.18 -19.56
C ILE A 472 17.46 8.22 -21.10
N GLY A 473 17.76 9.37 -21.72
CA GLY A 473 17.89 9.51 -23.18
C GLY A 473 16.87 10.41 -23.88
N CYS A 474 16.10 11.23 -23.16
CA CYS A 474 15.13 12.14 -23.80
C CYS A 474 15.76 13.44 -24.30
N GLN A 475 15.16 14.04 -25.33
CA GLN A 475 15.36 15.45 -25.64
C GLN A 475 14.32 16.28 -24.87
N VAL A 476 14.74 16.96 -23.81
CA VAL A 476 13.82 17.73 -22.95
C VAL A 476 13.67 19.17 -23.44
N ILE A 477 12.42 19.65 -23.50
CA ILE A 477 12.09 21.07 -23.64
C ILE A 477 11.51 21.54 -22.31
N PRO A 478 12.24 22.37 -21.55
CA PRO A 478 11.74 22.88 -20.28
C PRO A 478 10.67 23.96 -20.50
N LEU A 479 9.61 23.89 -19.71
CA LEU A 479 8.54 24.86 -19.59
C LEU A 479 8.36 25.17 -18.10
N HIS A 480 8.56 26.43 -17.70
CA HIS A 480 8.41 26.85 -16.30
C HIS A 480 9.25 26.02 -15.29
N CYS A 481 10.42 25.50 -15.70
CA CYS A 481 11.27 24.62 -14.88
C CYS A 481 12.21 25.33 -13.90
N GLU A 482 12.31 26.66 -13.98
CA GLU A 482 13.04 27.45 -12.99
C GLU A 482 12.21 27.53 -11.70
N VAL A 483 12.83 27.17 -10.58
CA VAL A 483 12.16 27.14 -9.27
C VAL A 483 11.87 28.55 -8.79
N ASP A 484 10.59 28.88 -8.66
CA ASP A 484 10.12 30.17 -8.15
C ASP A 484 8.87 29.96 -7.28
N GLY A 485 9.04 30.16 -5.97
CA GLY A 485 7.98 29.98 -4.98
C GLY A 485 6.86 31.02 -5.04
N GLU A 486 6.95 32.05 -5.90
CA GLU A 486 5.82 32.93 -6.23
C GLU A 486 4.82 32.29 -7.20
N PHE A 487 5.23 31.22 -7.92
CA PHE A 487 4.47 30.58 -8.99
C PHE A 487 3.92 31.59 -10.03
N PRO A 488 4.80 32.34 -10.72
CA PRO A 488 4.41 33.52 -11.50
C PRO A 488 3.65 33.21 -12.81
N ASN A 489 3.65 31.95 -13.26
CA ASN A 489 2.99 31.52 -14.49
C ASN A 489 1.59 30.97 -14.17
N HIS A 490 1.41 29.66 -14.23
CA HIS A 490 0.25 28.98 -13.66
C HIS A 490 0.63 28.28 -12.36
N HIS A 491 -0.38 27.89 -11.59
CA HIS A 491 -0.17 27.14 -10.37
C HIS A 491 0.30 25.71 -10.71
N PRO A 492 1.26 25.10 -9.98
CA PRO A 492 1.74 23.76 -10.28
C PRO A 492 0.77 22.70 -9.73
N ASP A 493 -0.42 22.63 -10.35
CA ASP A 493 -1.42 21.59 -10.13
C ASP A 493 -1.84 21.01 -11.49
N PRO A 494 -1.23 19.90 -11.94
CA PRO A 494 -1.53 19.30 -13.24
C PRO A 494 -2.89 18.60 -13.29
N SER A 495 -3.61 18.50 -12.16
CA SER A 495 -4.97 17.94 -12.15
C SER A 495 -6.03 18.92 -12.67
N VAL A 496 -5.67 20.20 -12.80
CA VAL A 496 -6.52 21.29 -13.27
C VAL A 496 -6.22 21.55 -14.77
N PRO A 497 -7.15 21.29 -15.70
CA PRO A 497 -6.91 21.41 -17.13
C PRO A 497 -6.46 22.80 -17.62
N GLU A 498 -6.83 23.86 -16.90
CA GLU A 498 -6.42 25.24 -17.16
C GLU A 498 -4.91 25.44 -16.98
N ASN A 499 -4.29 24.71 -16.05
CA ASN A 499 -2.85 24.76 -15.82
C ASN A 499 -2.04 24.03 -16.91
N LEU A 500 -2.70 23.26 -17.78
CA LEU A 500 -2.04 22.50 -18.86
C LEU A 500 -2.11 23.20 -20.22
N GLN A 501 -2.63 24.44 -20.30
CA GLN A 501 -2.81 25.14 -21.57
C GLN A 501 -1.48 25.53 -22.21
N ASP A 502 -0.52 26.00 -21.41
CA ASP A 502 0.82 26.35 -21.91
C ASP A 502 1.56 25.11 -22.41
N LEU A 503 1.45 23.98 -21.70
CA LEU A 503 1.99 22.69 -22.13
C LEU A 503 1.39 22.26 -23.49
N LYS A 504 0.06 22.34 -23.64
CA LYS A 504 -0.63 22.03 -24.91
C LYS A 504 -0.20 22.96 -26.05
N ALA A 505 -0.05 24.26 -25.78
CA ALA A 505 0.40 25.22 -26.78
C ALA A 505 1.84 24.94 -27.19
N THR A 506 2.70 24.62 -26.23
CA THR A 506 4.12 24.32 -26.44
C THR A 506 4.28 23.06 -27.28
N LEU A 507 3.59 21.96 -26.94
CA LEU A 507 3.57 20.71 -27.72
C LEU A 507 3.28 20.95 -29.21
N LYS A 508 2.26 21.75 -29.52
CA LYS A 508 1.89 22.10 -30.89
C LYS A 508 2.96 22.93 -31.60
N SER A 509 3.69 23.77 -30.87
CA SER A 509 4.68 24.69 -31.44
C SER A 509 6.04 24.04 -31.72
N VAL A 510 6.43 23.04 -30.93
CA VAL A 510 7.77 22.43 -30.95
C VAL A 510 7.82 21.03 -31.54
N ASP A 511 6.68 20.49 -31.99
CA ASP A 511 6.56 19.14 -32.56
C ASP A 511 7.13 18.05 -31.63
N ALA A 512 6.86 18.16 -30.33
CA ALA A 512 7.24 17.16 -29.33
C ALA A 512 6.28 15.96 -29.32
N ASP A 513 6.77 14.82 -28.84
CA ASP A 513 6.05 13.55 -28.86
C ASP A 513 5.04 13.44 -27.72
N ILE A 514 5.37 14.03 -26.56
CA ILE A 514 4.55 14.00 -25.35
C ILE A 514 4.88 15.17 -24.42
N GLY A 515 3.88 15.62 -23.67
CA GLY A 515 4.03 16.60 -22.61
C GLY A 515 3.83 15.97 -21.25
N ILE A 516 4.69 16.35 -20.31
CA ILE A 516 4.71 15.90 -18.93
C ILE A 516 4.60 17.13 -18.03
N ALA A 517 3.73 17.08 -17.03
CA ALA A 517 3.57 18.13 -16.05
C ALA A 517 3.75 17.57 -14.62
N PHE A 518 4.45 18.29 -13.76
CA PHE A 518 4.61 17.97 -12.35
C PHE A 518 3.85 18.96 -11.46
N ASP A 519 3.45 18.50 -10.28
CA ASP A 519 2.95 19.41 -9.25
C ASP A 519 4.08 20.06 -8.44
N GLY A 520 3.72 20.95 -7.52
CA GLY A 520 4.67 21.84 -6.84
C GLY A 520 5.82 21.14 -6.10
N ASP A 521 5.60 19.93 -5.61
CA ASP A 521 6.60 19.10 -4.92
C ASP A 521 6.99 17.80 -5.64
N GLY A 522 6.49 17.57 -6.85
CA GLY A 522 6.97 16.55 -7.78
C GLY A 522 6.54 15.11 -7.50
N ASP A 523 5.53 14.88 -6.65
CA ASP A 523 4.99 13.54 -6.39
C ASP A 523 3.80 13.18 -7.27
N ARG A 524 3.33 14.11 -8.11
CA ARG A 524 2.28 13.87 -9.11
C ARG A 524 2.76 14.02 -10.54
N LEU A 525 2.13 13.24 -11.41
CA LEU A 525 2.36 13.26 -12.85
C LEU A 525 1.08 13.59 -13.62
N GLY A 526 1.13 14.66 -14.43
CA GLY A 526 0.18 14.96 -15.50
C GLY A 526 0.76 14.66 -16.87
N VAL A 527 -0.08 14.22 -17.81
CA VAL A 527 0.35 13.81 -19.15
C VAL A 527 -0.56 14.40 -20.20
N VAL A 528 0.04 14.93 -21.26
CA VAL A 528 -0.65 15.47 -22.44
C VAL A 528 -0.03 14.88 -23.70
N THR A 529 -0.85 14.30 -24.58
CA THR A 529 -0.37 13.78 -25.88
C THR A 529 -0.07 14.92 -26.85
N LYS A 530 0.65 14.62 -27.93
CA LYS A 530 0.95 15.56 -29.02
C LYS A 530 -0.30 16.25 -29.60
N GLU A 531 -1.41 15.53 -29.66
CA GLU A 531 -2.71 15.99 -30.15
C GLU A 531 -3.40 16.94 -29.15
N GLY A 532 -2.88 17.03 -27.93
CA GLY A 532 -3.41 17.86 -26.85
C GLY A 532 -4.45 17.17 -25.97
N GLU A 533 -4.58 15.84 -26.07
CA GLU A 533 -5.42 15.05 -25.16
C GLU A 533 -4.76 14.99 -23.78
N ILE A 534 -5.52 15.29 -22.72
CA ILE A 534 -5.06 15.05 -21.35
C ILE A 534 -5.30 13.58 -21.03
N ILE A 535 -4.24 12.87 -20.68
CA ILE A 535 -4.34 11.50 -20.21
C ILE A 535 -4.46 11.52 -18.70
N TYR A 536 -5.68 11.27 -18.22
CA TYR A 536 -5.95 11.25 -16.79
C TYR A 536 -5.24 10.08 -16.07
N PRO A 537 -4.92 10.24 -14.77
CA PRO A 537 -4.11 9.28 -14.05
C PRO A 537 -4.67 7.84 -13.99
N ASP A 538 -5.99 7.68 -14.00
CA ASP A 538 -6.63 6.36 -13.99
C ASP A 538 -6.43 5.58 -15.31
N ARG A 539 -6.41 6.27 -16.46
CA ARG A 539 -6.03 5.67 -17.75
C ARG A 539 -4.53 5.41 -17.83
N LEU A 540 -3.71 6.32 -17.31
CA LEU A 540 -2.27 6.11 -17.20
C LEU A 540 -1.95 4.88 -16.33
N LEU A 541 -2.71 4.69 -15.25
CA LEU A 541 -2.62 3.51 -14.38
C LEU A 541 -2.98 2.21 -15.11
N MET A 542 -3.87 2.22 -16.10
CA MET A 542 -4.12 1.03 -16.94
C MET A 542 -2.88 0.63 -17.74
N LEU A 543 -2.14 1.61 -18.27
CA LEU A 543 -0.92 1.37 -19.02
C LEU A 543 0.19 0.83 -18.11
N PHE A 544 0.39 1.47 -16.95
CA PHE A 544 1.33 0.97 -15.94
C PHE A 544 0.97 -0.42 -15.42
N ALA A 545 -0.33 -0.69 -15.18
CA ALA A 545 -0.78 -2.01 -14.76
C ALA A 545 -0.53 -3.08 -15.84
N LYS A 546 -0.78 -2.78 -17.13
CA LYS A 546 -0.46 -3.67 -18.26
C LYS A 546 1.03 -4.06 -18.22
N ASP A 547 1.90 -3.07 -18.07
CA ASP A 547 3.35 -3.26 -18.04
C ASP A 547 3.80 -4.08 -16.82
N VAL A 548 3.44 -3.64 -15.60
CA VAL A 548 3.81 -4.30 -14.35
C VAL A 548 3.30 -5.74 -14.29
N LEU A 549 2.04 -5.99 -14.66
CA LEU A 549 1.44 -7.33 -14.62
C LEU A 549 2.02 -8.29 -15.66
N SER A 550 2.63 -7.77 -16.74
CA SER A 550 3.35 -8.62 -17.71
C SER A 550 4.55 -9.33 -17.07
N ARG A 551 5.18 -8.70 -16.05
CA ARG A 551 6.32 -9.24 -15.30
C ARG A 551 5.93 -9.81 -13.94
N GLN A 552 4.83 -9.34 -13.35
CA GLN A 552 4.29 -9.85 -12.09
C GLN A 552 2.81 -10.27 -12.20
N PRO A 553 2.51 -11.37 -12.91
CA PRO A 553 1.13 -11.86 -13.03
C PRO A 553 0.53 -12.21 -11.66
N GLY A 554 -0.75 -11.88 -11.46
CA GLY A 554 -1.46 -12.12 -10.20
C GLY A 554 -1.26 -11.05 -9.11
N SER A 555 -0.33 -10.11 -9.30
CA SER A 555 -0.12 -9.01 -8.35
C SER A 555 -1.35 -8.12 -8.20
N SER A 556 -1.48 -7.55 -7.00
CA SER A 556 -2.52 -6.55 -6.72
C SER A 556 -2.15 -5.18 -7.30
N ILE A 557 -3.15 -4.47 -7.82
CA ILE A 557 -3.06 -3.08 -8.28
C ILE A 557 -4.09 -2.26 -7.50
N ILE A 558 -3.64 -1.28 -6.73
CA ILE A 558 -4.51 -0.45 -5.89
C ILE A 558 -4.87 0.85 -6.62
N PHE A 559 -6.12 1.28 -6.50
CA PHE A 559 -6.58 2.56 -7.04
C PHE A 559 -7.63 3.19 -6.13
N ASP A 560 -7.75 4.52 -6.18
CA ASP A 560 -8.69 5.21 -5.30
C ASP A 560 -10.13 5.21 -5.85
N VAL A 561 -11.09 5.55 -4.98
CA VAL A 561 -12.52 5.59 -5.31
C VAL A 561 -12.87 6.56 -6.44
N LYS A 562 -11.97 7.47 -6.82
CA LYS A 562 -12.17 8.41 -7.93
C LYS A 562 -11.90 7.80 -9.30
N CYS A 563 -11.19 6.68 -9.43
CA CYS A 563 -10.80 6.14 -10.73
C CYS A 563 -11.99 5.55 -11.52
N THR A 564 -11.90 5.62 -12.86
CA THR A 564 -12.89 5.07 -13.80
C THR A 564 -13.24 3.59 -13.55
N ALA A 565 -14.49 3.20 -13.85
CA ALA A 565 -14.94 1.81 -13.76
C ALA A 565 -14.28 0.88 -14.80
N HIS A 566 -13.60 1.42 -15.80
CA HIS A 566 -12.83 0.61 -16.76
C HIS A 566 -11.54 0.04 -16.16
N LEU A 567 -10.94 0.71 -15.18
CA LEU A 567 -9.65 0.33 -14.59
C LEU A 567 -9.66 -1.09 -13.97
N PRO A 568 -10.63 -1.47 -13.11
CA PRO A 568 -10.67 -2.84 -12.56
C PRO A 568 -10.82 -3.90 -13.66
N LYS A 569 -11.60 -3.61 -14.71
CA LYS A 569 -11.76 -4.52 -15.87
C LYS A 569 -10.42 -4.68 -16.62
N ALA A 570 -9.68 -3.59 -16.80
CA ALA A 570 -8.35 -3.61 -17.42
C ALA A 570 -7.33 -4.41 -16.58
N ILE A 571 -7.29 -4.20 -15.26
CA ILE A 571 -6.41 -4.94 -14.35
C ILE A 571 -6.68 -6.45 -14.43
N VAL A 572 -7.95 -6.87 -14.37
CA VAL A 572 -8.33 -8.29 -14.50
C VAL A 572 -7.97 -8.85 -15.88
N LYS A 573 -8.17 -8.07 -16.95
CA LYS A 573 -7.80 -8.47 -18.32
C LYS A 573 -6.30 -8.79 -18.43
N TYR A 574 -5.44 -8.06 -17.72
CA TYR A 574 -3.99 -8.29 -17.69
C TYR A 574 -3.55 -9.26 -16.59
N GLY A 575 -4.49 -9.95 -15.92
CA GLY A 575 -4.19 -11.00 -14.95
C GLY A 575 -3.83 -10.50 -13.55
N GLY A 576 -4.19 -9.27 -13.20
CA GLY A 576 -3.98 -8.69 -11.86
C GLY A 576 -5.22 -8.73 -10.97
N LEU A 577 -5.03 -8.34 -9.71
CA LEU A 577 -6.10 -8.22 -8.71
C LEU A 577 -6.40 -6.73 -8.41
N PRO A 578 -7.56 -6.21 -8.83
CA PRO A 578 -7.91 -4.81 -8.56
C PRO A 578 -8.33 -4.59 -7.11
N ILE A 579 -7.74 -3.59 -6.45
CA ILE A 579 -8.11 -3.18 -5.09
C ILE A 579 -8.52 -1.70 -5.10
N MET A 580 -9.82 -1.43 -4.92
CA MET A 580 -10.29 -0.07 -4.71
C MET A 580 -10.05 0.36 -3.25
N TRP A 581 -9.50 1.55 -3.03
CA TRP A 581 -9.19 2.06 -1.70
C TRP A 581 -9.48 3.56 -1.52
N LYS A 582 -9.24 4.08 -0.32
CA LYS A 582 -9.48 5.48 0.06
C LYS A 582 -8.54 6.43 -0.69
N THR A 583 -9.01 7.64 -0.97
CA THR A 583 -8.17 8.71 -1.52
C THR A 583 -7.30 9.33 -0.41
N GLY A 584 -6.03 9.52 -0.71
CA GLY A 584 -4.99 10.11 0.14
C GLY A 584 -3.70 9.32 0.05
N HIS A 585 -2.62 9.98 -0.38
CA HIS A 585 -1.32 9.34 -0.62
C HIS A 585 -0.78 8.51 0.55
N SER A 586 -0.95 8.98 1.80
CA SER A 586 -0.55 8.21 3.00
C SER A 586 -1.39 6.93 3.20
N PHE A 587 -2.70 6.96 2.91
CA PHE A 587 -3.54 5.76 2.96
C PHE A 587 -3.19 4.77 1.86
N MET A 588 -2.77 5.27 0.69
CA MET A 588 -2.33 4.43 -0.42
C MET A 588 -1.03 3.70 -0.10
N LYS A 589 -0.01 4.41 0.43
CA LYS A 589 1.25 3.81 0.90
C LYS A 589 1.02 2.75 1.98
N ALA A 590 0.16 3.04 2.95
CA ALA A 590 -0.21 2.07 3.98
C ALA A 590 -0.85 0.81 3.37
N LYS A 591 -1.77 0.97 2.41
CA LYS A 591 -2.44 -0.16 1.76
C LYS A 591 -1.51 -0.97 0.86
N LEU A 592 -0.58 -0.30 0.18
CA LEU A 592 0.46 -0.94 -0.63
C LEU A 592 1.36 -1.81 0.25
N LYS A 593 1.81 -1.30 1.39
CA LYS A 593 2.58 -2.08 2.39
C LYS A 593 1.78 -3.24 2.97
N GLU A 594 0.50 -3.03 3.31
CA GLU A 594 -0.39 -4.06 3.85
C GLU A 594 -0.60 -5.24 2.89
N THR A 595 -0.81 -4.93 1.60
CA THR A 595 -1.20 -5.92 0.59
C THR A 595 -0.02 -6.47 -0.21
N GLY A 596 1.15 -5.84 -0.14
CA GLY A 596 2.29 -6.16 -1.01
C GLY A 596 1.99 -5.87 -2.48
N ALA A 597 1.05 -4.97 -2.78
CA ALA A 597 0.69 -4.64 -4.16
C ALA A 597 1.91 -4.20 -4.98
N ALA A 598 1.91 -4.54 -6.26
CA ALA A 598 3.02 -4.20 -7.16
C ALA A 598 2.98 -2.73 -7.59
N LEU A 599 1.78 -2.15 -7.62
CA LEU A 599 1.53 -0.80 -8.07
C LEU A 599 0.28 -0.25 -7.38
N ALA A 600 0.30 1.04 -7.08
CA ALA A 600 -0.91 1.80 -6.80
C ALA A 600 -0.94 3.11 -7.58
N GLY A 601 -2.12 3.70 -7.73
CA GLY A 601 -2.22 5.06 -8.24
C GLY A 601 -3.54 5.73 -7.86
N GLU A 602 -3.53 7.05 -7.88
CA GLU A 602 -4.66 7.89 -7.51
C GLU A 602 -5.06 8.80 -8.66
N MET A 603 -6.35 9.16 -8.72
CA MET A 603 -6.84 10.10 -9.72
C MET A 603 -6.19 11.50 -9.62
N SER A 604 -5.56 11.83 -8.49
CA SER A 604 -4.79 13.08 -8.33
C SER A 604 -3.44 13.06 -9.04
N GLY A 605 -2.97 11.92 -9.56
CA GLY A 605 -1.70 11.80 -10.27
C GLY A 605 -0.54 11.23 -9.45
N HIS A 606 -0.77 10.78 -8.20
CA HIS A 606 0.24 10.03 -7.46
C HIS A 606 0.31 8.59 -7.98
N PHE A 607 1.52 8.09 -8.24
CA PHE A 607 1.77 6.71 -8.66
C PHE A 607 2.83 6.08 -7.77
N PHE A 608 2.52 4.89 -7.24
CA PHE A 608 3.32 4.20 -6.23
C PHE A 608 3.81 2.88 -6.82
N PHE A 609 4.99 2.89 -7.43
CA PHE A 609 5.61 1.68 -7.93
C PHE A 609 6.28 0.92 -6.79
N ASN A 610 5.89 -0.33 -6.57
CA ASN A 610 6.62 -1.27 -5.71
C ASN A 610 7.49 -2.20 -6.57
N GLU A 611 7.02 -2.51 -7.78
CA GLU A 611 7.82 -3.20 -8.79
C GLU A 611 8.97 -2.30 -9.29
N ARG A 612 10.22 -2.76 -9.06
CA ARG A 612 11.48 -2.06 -9.39
C ARG A 612 11.68 -0.71 -8.68
N TRP A 613 10.90 -0.45 -7.63
CA TRP A 613 10.99 0.78 -6.84
C TRP A 613 10.60 0.51 -5.38
N PHE A 614 10.30 1.55 -4.61
CA PHE A 614 10.22 1.46 -3.14
C PHE A 614 8.81 1.66 -2.57
N GLY A 615 7.78 1.77 -3.40
CA GLY A 615 6.38 1.83 -2.99
C GLY A 615 5.89 3.19 -2.51
N PHE A 616 6.70 4.25 -2.60
CA PHE A 616 6.27 5.63 -2.41
C PHE A 616 5.85 6.29 -3.72
N ASP A 617 5.06 7.36 -3.60
CA ASP A 617 4.64 8.23 -4.69
C ASP A 617 5.80 9.07 -5.23
N ASP A 618 6.03 8.98 -6.53
CA ASP A 618 7.10 9.70 -7.21
C ASP A 618 6.67 9.99 -8.66
N GLY A 619 6.37 11.26 -8.94
CA GLY A 619 5.93 11.70 -10.26
C GLY A 619 7.04 11.58 -11.30
N ILE A 620 8.29 11.88 -10.91
CA ILE A 620 9.45 11.86 -11.80
C ILE A 620 9.79 10.42 -12.19
N TYR A 621 9.79 9.50 -11.24
CA TYR A 621 9.95 8.07 -11.54
C TYR A 621 8.78 7.55 -12.41
N ALA A 622 7.55 7.96 -12.14
CA ALA A 622 6.40 7.60 -12.97
C ALA A 622 6.53 8.12 -14.42
N ALA A 623 7.11 9.32 -14.61
CA ALA A 623 7.41 9.86 -15.93
C ALA A 623 8.45 9.02 -16.67
N ALA A 624 9.54 8.65 -15.99
CA ALA A 624 10.56 7.77 -16.55
C ALA A 624 9.99 6.39 -16.94
N ARG A 625 9.12 5.81 -16.09
CA ARG A 625 8.42 4.55 -16.38
C ARG A 625 7.44 4.66 -17.54
N LEU A 626 6.74 5.79 -17.68
CA LEU A 626 5.88 6.04 -18.83
C LEU A 626 6.68 6.05 -20.13
N LEU A 627 7.79 6.79 -20.15
CA LEU A 627 8.64 6.89 -21.33
C LEU A 627 9.30 5.55 -21.66
N GLU A 628 9.73 4.78 -20.66
CA GLU A 628 10.19 3.39 -20.85
C GLU A 628 9.14 2.53 -21.56
N ILE A 629 7.88 2.59 -21.14
CA ILE A 629 6.81 1.79 -21.74
C ILE A 629 6.53 2.24 -23.18
N LEU A 630 6.47 3.55 -23.41
CA LEU A 630 6.20 4.11 -24.75
C LEU A 630 7.32 3.81 -25.74
N ASP A 631 8.58 3.81 -25.29
CA ASP A 631 9.75 3.50 -26.12
C ASP A 631 9.75 2.05 -26.66
N GLN A 632 9.02 1.15 -26.01
CA GLN A 632 8.86 -0.25 -26.46
C GLN A 632 7.71 -0.45 -27.46
N GLU A 633 6.87 0.57 -27.67
CA GLU A 633 5.74 0.50 -28.58
C GLU A 633 6.13 1.08 -29.96
N THR A 634 5.66 0.47 -31.04
CA THR A 634 5.88 1.02 -32.40
C THR A 634 4.91 2.15 -32.75
N ASP A 635 3.80 2.22 -32.02
CA ASP A 635 2.73 3.18 -32.21
C ASP A 635 3.05 4.49 -31.47
N SER A 636 2.51 5.61 -31.96
CA SER A 636 2.65 6.89 -31.25
C SER A 636 1.98 6.86 -29.87
N PRO A 637 2.38 7.72 -28.92
CA PRO A 637 1.75 7.77 -27.59
C PRO A 637 0.22 7.87 -27.64
N GLN A 638 -0.32 8.69 -28.54
CA GLN A 638 -1.76 8.83 -28.76
C GLN A 638 -2.43 7.51 -29.16
N GLN A 639 -1.85 6.80 -30.13
CA GLN A 639 -2.36 5.51 -30.59
C GLN A 639 -2.32 4.47 -29.47
N VAL A 640 -1.24 4.44 -28.67
CA VAL A 640 -1.13 3.57 -27.49
C VAL A 640 -2.26 3.86 -26.51
N PHE A 641 -2.49 5.13 -26.16
CA PHE A 641 -3.57 5.51 -25.24
C PHE A 641 -4.97 5.23 -25.81
N ASP A 642 -5.18 5.40 -27.10
CA ASP A 642 -6.46 5.08 -27.77
C ASP A 642 -6.80 3.58 -27.73
N THR A 643 -5.82 2.69 -27.49
CA THR A 643 -6.11 1.26 -27.24
C THR A 643 -6.73 0.99 -25.86
N LEU A 644 -6.60 1.94 -24.93
CA LEU A 644 -7.14 1.82 -23.57
C LEU A 644 -8.61 2.27 -23.56
N PRO A 645 -9.48 1.55 -22.81
CA PRO A 645 -10.88 1.93 -22.70
C PRO A 645 -11.03 3.35 -22.13
N LYS A 646 -11.97 4.12 -22.69
CA LYS A 646 -12.33 5.47 -22.26
C LYS A 646 -13.85 5.63 -22.25
N GLY A 647 -14.33 6.38 -21.26
CA GLY A 647 -15.72 6.84 -21.15
C GLY A 647 -15.79 8.36 -21.19
N VAL A 648 -16.96 8.90 -20.85
CA VAL A 648 -17.15 10.32 -20.56
C VAL A 648 -17.08 10.54 -19.05
N SER A 649 -16.36 11.57 -18.61
CA SER A 649 -16.27 11.89 -17.19
C SER A 649 -16.26 13.38 -16.97
N THR A 650 -16.77 13.80 -15.82
CA THR A 650 -16.60 15.17 -15.38
C THR A 650 -15.17 15.38 -14.88
N PRO A 651 -14.66 16.63 -14.90
CA PRO A 651 -13.56 16.99 -14.01
C PRO A 651 -13.97 16.79 -12.55
N GLU A 652 -13.02 17.01 -11.63
CA GLU A 652 -13.35 17.10 -10.22
C GLU A 652 -14.22 18.33 -9.96
N LEU A 653 -15.41 18.10 -9.41
CA LEU A 653 -16.36 19.15 -9.05
C LEU A 653 -16.28 19.40 -7.54
N LYS A 654 -16.29 20.66 -7.14
CA LYS A 654 -16.18 21.07 -5.73
C LYS A 654 -17.42 21.84 -5.29
N VAL A 655 -17.94 21.50 -4.12
CA VAL A 655 -18.95 22.30 -3.42
C VAL A 655 -18.30 22.84 -2.16
N GLU A 656 -17.98 24.13 -2.17
CA GLU A 656 -17.35 24.82 -1.04
C GLU A 656 -18.31 24.88 0.14
N MET A 657 -17.78 24.65 1.34
CA MET A 657 -18.51 24.68 2.60
C MET A 657 -17.64 25.31 3.68
N ASN A 658 -18.21 25.54 4.86
CA ASN A 658 -17.41 25.95 6.01
C ASN A 658 -16.61 24.77 6.59
N GLU A 659 -15.50 25.07 7.28
CA GLU A 659 -14.72 24.05 7.99
C GLU A 659 -15.63 23.24 8.93
N GLY A 660 -15.57 21.91 8.82
CA GLY A 660 -16.42 21.00 9.58
C GLY A 660 -17.80 20.71 8.99
N GLU A 661 -18.39 21.63 8.21
CA GLU A 661 -19.75 21.50 7.68
C GLU A 661 -19.88 20.32 6.69
N HIS A 662 -18.89 20.14 5.82
CA HIS A 662 -18.83 19.06 4.85
C HIS A 662 -18.87 17.66 5.49
N TYR A 663 -18.24 17.46 6.66
CA TYR A 663 -18.33 16.20 7.41
C TYR A 663 -19.74 15.95 7.96
N MET A 664 -20.38 17.00 8.49
CA MET A 664 -21.75 16.91 9.01
C MET A 664 -22.74 16.63 7.88
N PHE A 665 -22.54 17.28 6.73
CA PHE A 665 -23.32 17.03 5.52
C PHE A 665 -23.21 15.57 5.08
N MET A 666 -21.99 15.04 4.93
CA MET A 666 -21.79 13.65 4.50
C MET A 666 -22.40 12.64 5.47
N LYS A 667 -22.30 12.88 6.78
CA LYS A 667 -22.94 12.01 7.79
C LYS A 667 -24.46 11.97 7.68
N GLU A 668 -25.09 13.08 7.32
CA GLU A 668 -26.53 13.12 7.05
C GLU A 668 -26.87 12.51 5.69
N PHE A 669 -26.03 12.71 4.69
CA PHE A 669 -26.17 12.11 3.36
C PHE A 669 -26.11 10.58 3.41
N GLU A 670 -25.13 10.01 4.11
CA GLU A 670 -24.99 8.56 4.32
C GLU A 670 -26.23 7.89 4.92
N LYS A 671 -26.97 8.59 5.78
CA LYS A 671 -28.20 8.06 6.40
C LYS A 671 -29.40 8.06 5.47
N ARG A 672 -29.41 8.93 4.45
CA ARG A 672 -30.58 9.22 3.61
C ARG A 672 -30.42 8.74 2.17
N VAL A 673 -29.19 8.49 1.74
CA VAL A 673 -28.90 8.14 0.35
C VAL A 673 -29.55 6.79 0.00
N GLN A 674 -30.22 6.75 -1.14
CA GLN A 674 -30.80 5.54 -1.70
C GLN A 674 -30.67 5.60 -3.21
N PHE A 675 -29.95 4.63 -3.79
CA PHE A 675 -29.92 4.39 -5.23
C PHE A 675 -30.41 2.96 -5.46
N GLU A 676 -31.52 2.82 -6.19
CA GLU A 676 -32.19 1.51 -6.38
C GLU A 676 -31.40 0.58 -7.31
N ASP A 677 -30.72 1.15 -8.30
CA ASP A 677 -30.03 0.40 -9.38
C ASP A 677 -28.50 0.51 -9.30
N ALA A 678 -27.93 0.81 -8.13
CA ALA A 678 -26.49 0.98 -7.96
C ALA A 678 -25.91 0.15 -6.83
N LYS A 679 -24.70 -0.36 -7.04
CA LYS A 679 -23.86 -0.92 -5.98
C LYS A 679 -23.20 0.22 -5.22
N ILE A 680 -23.46 0.29 -3.92
CA ILE A 680 -22.90 1.34 -3.06
C ILE A 680 -21.59 0.90 -2.42
N THR A 681 -20.59 1.77 -2.50
CA THR A 681 -19.30 1.64 -1.84
C THR A 681 -19.09 2.83 -0.90
N THR A 682 -18.85 2.54 0.38
CA THR A 682 -18.68 3.54 1.46
C THR A 682 -17.26 3.58 2.03
N ILE A 683 -16.26 3.20 1.21
CA ILE A 683 -14.84 3.18 1.61
C ILE A 683 -14.35 4.61 1.93
N ASP A 684 -14.70 5.57 1.07
CA ASP A 684 -14.37 6.99 1.19
C ASP A 684 -15.49 7.82 0.54
N GLY A 685 -16.37 8.36 1.38
CA GLY A 685 -17.62 8.96 0.92
C GLY A 685 -18.62 7.92 0.38
N ILE A 686 -19.42 8.31 -0.60
CA ILE A 686 -20.43 7.47 -1.23
C ILE A 686 -20.17 7.40 -2.72
N ARG A 687 -19.70 6.24 -3.17
CA ARG A 687 -19.62 5.87 -4.59
C ARG A 687 -20.79 4.95 -4.93
N ALA A 688 -21.51 5.27 -5.99
CA ALA A 688 -22.61 4.46 -6.52
C ALA A 688 -22.24 4.01 -7.94
N ASP A 689 -21.99 2.71 -8.11
CA ASP A 689 -21.67 2.09 -9.39
C ASP A 689 -22.95 1.50 -10.02
N PHE A 690 -23.35 2.07 -11.16
CA PHE A 690 -24.41 1.59 -12.05
C PHE A 690 -23.83 0.65 -13.12
N GLU A 691 -24.69 0.10 -13.98
CA GLU A 691 -24.25 -0.78 -15.08
C GLU A 691 -23.36 -0.07 -16.11
N ASP A 692 -23.66 1.21 -16.38
CA ASP A 692 -23.17 2.07 -17.47
C ASP A 692 -22.41 3.32 -16.97
N GLY A 693 -22.06 3.36 -15.67
CA GLY A 693 -21.31 4.46 -15.08
C GLY A 693 -21.31 4.47 -13.55
N TRP A 694 -20.71 5.49 -12.95
CA TRP A 694 -20.71 5.71 -11.50
C TRP A 694 -20.70 7.19 -11.14
N GLY A 695 -21.16 7.48 -9.91
CA GLY A 695 -21.00 8.79 -9.28
C GLY A 695 -20.38 8.68 -7.90
N LEU A 696 -19.64 9.70 -7.49
CA LEU A 696 -19.00 9.80 -6.17
C LEU A 696 -19.30 11.16 -5.56
N VAL A 697 -19.57 11.15 -4.25
CA VAL A 697 -19.43 12.33 -3.39
C VAL A 697 -18.67 11.96 -2.13
N ARG A 698 -17.66 12.75 -1.78
CA ARG A 698 -16.84 12.57 -0.58
C ARG A 698 -16.42 13.90 0.04
N CYS A 699 -15.98 13.87 1.29
CA CYS A 699 -15.31 15.02 1.90
C CYS A 699 -13.88 15.15 1.35
N SER A 700 -13.43 16.37 1.06
CA SER A 700 -11.99 16.63 0.99
C SER A 700 -11.37 16.58 2.39
N ASN A 701 -10.10 16.16 2.45
CA ASN A 701 -9.32 16.06 3.69
C ASN A 701 -8.41 17.27 3.92
N THR A 702 -8.25 18.13 2.92
CA THR A 702 -7.33 19.28 2.93
C THR A 702 -8.06 20.62 2.85
N THR A 703 -9.26 20.64 2.28
CA THR A 703 -10.08 21.83 2.06
C THR A 703 -11.51 21.57 2.49
N PRO A 704 -12.26 22.57 3.01
CA PRO A 704 -13.62 22.37 3.49
C PRO A 704 -14.64 22.30 2.35
N CYS A 705 -14.61 21.22 1.57
CA CYS A 705 -15.52 21.05 0.44
C CYS A 705 -15.95 19.59 0.27
N LEU A 706 -17.08 19.41 -0.44
CA LEU A 706 -17.42 18.12 -1.03
C LEU A 706 -16.74 18.01 -2.40
N VAL A 707 -16.14 16.85 -2.64
CA VAL A 707 -15.53 16.47 -3.92
C VAL A 707 -16.47 15.50 -4.62
N ILE A 708 -16.85 15.85 -5.84
CA ILE A 708 -17.82 15.12 -6.65
C ILE A 708 -17.20 14.78 -8.00
N ARG A 709 -17.42 13.55 -8.48
CA ARG A 709 -17.02 13.12 -9.82
C ARG A 709 -18.03 12.14 -10.39
N PHE A 710 -18.25 12.23 -11.70
CA PHE A 710 -19.08 11.30 -12.46
C PHE A 710 -18.31 10.76 -13.66
N ASP A 711 -18.58 9.52 -14.02
CA ASP A 711 -17.96 8.79 -15.12
C ASP A 711 -18.98 7.81 -15.69
N ALA A 712 -19.12 7.73 -17.01
CA ALA A 712 -20.12 6.92 -17.67
C ALA A 712 -19.67 6.49 -19.06
N ASP A 713 -20.34 5.49 -19.63
CA ASP A 713 -20.06 5.00 -20.98
C ASP A 713 -20.44 6.03 -22.05
N ASP A 714 -21.47 6.87 -21.80
CA ASP A 714 -21.90 7.96 -22.69
C ASP A 714 -22.56 9.14 -21.94
N GLU A 715 -22.79 10.24 -22.67
CA GLU A 715 -23.37 11.50 -22.13
C GLU A 715 -24.78 11.31 -21.56
N THR A 716 -25.57 10.37 -22.10
CA THR A 716 -26.93 10.13 -21.61
C THR A 716 -26.89 9.47 -20.24
N ALA A 717 -26.03 8.48 -20.07
CA ALA A 717 -25.77 7.84 -18.78
C ALA A 717 -25.18 8.84 -17.77
N LEU A 718 -24.23 9.68 -18.19
CA LEU A 718 -23.62 10.70 -17.34
C LEU A 718 -24.66 11.65 -16.75
N HIS A 719 -25.52 12.23 -17.61
CA HIS A 719 -26.59 13.13 -17.18
C HIS A 719 -27.61 12.45 -16.27
N ARG A 720 -27.98 11.20 -16.56
CA ARG A 720 -28.88 10.43 -15.67
C ARG A 720 -28.27 10.26 -14.27
N ILE A 721 -26.99 9.90 -14.19
CA ILE A 721 -26.29 9.70 -12.90
C ILE A 721 -26.18 11.03 -12.15
N GLN A 722 -25.82 12.13 -12.84
CA GLN A 722 -25.79 13.47 -12.27
C GLN A 722 -27.14 13.85 -11.65
N GLU A 723 -28.25 13.64 -12.36
CA GLU A 723 -29.59 13.96 -11.84
C GLU A 723 -30.00 13.09 -10.65
N GLN A 724 -29.60 11.81 -10.62
CA GLN A 724 -29.81 10.96 -9.45
C GLN A 724 -29.04 11.51 -8.24
N PHE A 725 -27.76 11.87 -8.40
CA PHE A 725 -26.98 12.46 -7.31
C PHE A 725 -27.54 13.81 -6.86
N ARG A 726 -27.93 14.69 -7.80
CA ARG A 726 -28.58 15.96 -7.49
C ARG A 726 -29.81 15.75 -6.63
N THR A 727 -30.66 14.79 -7.01
CA THR A 727 -31.89 14.45 -6.27
C THR A 727 -31.56 14.00 -4.85
N GLN A 728 -30.58 13.12 -4.67
CA GLN A 728 -30.20 12.64 -3.34
C GLN A 728 -29.54 13.73 -2.48
N LEU A 729 -28.64 14.54 -3.04
CA LEU A 729 -27.94 15.61 -2.32
C LEU A 729 -28.94 16.68 -1.83
N LYS A 730 -29.92 17.03 -2.66
CA LYS A 730 -30.97 17.98 -2.30
C LYS A 730 -31.94 17.49 -1.22
N LYS A 731 -32.00 16.18 -0.92
CA LYS A 731 -32.74 15.65 0.25
C LYS A 731 -32.07 16.00 1.58
N VAL A 732 -30.77 16.32 1.58
CA VAL A 732 -30.03 16.75 2.77
C VAL A 732 -30.12 18.27 2.91
N SER A 733 -29.84 19.00 1.84
CA SER A 733 -29.95 20.46 1.78
C SER A 733 -30.56 20.90 0.46
N ALA A 734 -31.79 21.43 0.50
CA ALA A 734 -32.53 21.85 -0.69
C ALA A 734 -31.89 23.06 -1.40
N ASP A 735 -31.21 23.92 -0.63
CA ASP A 735 -30.57 25.15 -1.08
C ASP A 735 -29.09 24.93 -1.48
N LEU A 736 -28.60 23.69 -1.49
CA LEU A 736 -27.23 23.38 -1.91
C LEU A 736 -27.02 23.71 -3.40
N GLU A 737 -26.11 24.64 -3.67
CA GLU A 737 -25.67 24.96 -5.03
C GLU A 737 -24.75 23.83 -5.54
N LEU A 738 -25.13 23.23 -6.66
CA LEU A 738 -24.41 22.10 -7.26
C LEU A 738 -23.84 22.52 -8.63
N PRO A 739 -22.53 22.30 -8.89
CA PRO A 739 -21.84 22.78 -10.09
C PRO A 739 -22.00 21.86 -11.31
N PHE A 740 -22.97 20.96 -11.29
CA PHE A 740 -23.31 20.05 -12.39
C PHE A 740 -24.80 20.09 -12.62
#